data_AF-A0AB36J350-F1
#
_entry.id   AF-A0AB36J350-F1
#
_cell.length_a   1.000
_cell.length_b   1.000
_cell.length_c   1.000
_cell.angle_alpha   90.00
_cell.angle_beta   90.00
_cell.angle_gamma   90.00
#
_symmetry.space_group_name_H-M   'P 1'
#
loop_
_entity.id
_entity.type
_entity.pdbx_description
1 polymer ?
#
loop_
_entity_poly.entity_id
_entity_poly.type
_entity_poly.pdbx_seq_one_letter_code
_entity_poly.pdbx_strand_id
1 'polypeptide(L)'
;MTLAERLVRVAELTDRWVGWSRLPKPLGLAVLVGLREQLRADNLYDTGRGSDDRPPADDGVTPVRDARTLDGTNNDLQNPLMGSLGSRFGRNVATELTYPEEPDRILEPNPRLISQRLLRRDSFKPATTLNLLAAAWIQFEVHDWFSHGTIDDNPWQIPVEPPDPWPDPVMTIKRTPPDPSPDPSGPPTFVTRDTHWWDGSQIYGNTAGFANGLRTGELGQVKIDGVGLHPEDLETHLDPHGAIRANFWLGLALLHSLFLREHNAICRELHLRNPTMTDQQLYDKACLVNSALMAKIHTLEWTPAIIAHPTTESAMRANWFGVLGQRFDGRYGRLTPSEVLQGIPGSPTNHDGVPYSLTEEFVAVYRMHPLIPDDYVVRSLRDDKELAHYELPELALPHVRDRLAQWETDDLFYSMGVANPGQITLHNFPIHLQDFHRVDDIPIDLAAADILRIRERGVPRYNAFRRMLRLKPAATFEELTDNPAWAEELRQIYGDVERVDLMIGLYAEPKPPGFGFSDTAFRIFILMASRRLRSDRFFTTDFTPAMYTEAGMDWVHTNSMRTVLLRHFPALEPTLRSVKNPFAPWPRTPARAWTRMSPPPTDVRRYPPPPGPQPTYVPYSDALEQPGPEEDREIDGIVKALHGNNEWAYKKFHHGLRDAHAKTLAVLRGELIVYPDLRPELAQGLFAHPRTYPVITRLSTTSGVIRSDQIRGVHGLAIKVLLDEPGDRILAADDAKTQDFLLVTHREFPFADVRAYLRRGMPLAWLLARLSDPGLSAVGAALTRAKSILSRVGVALPNAVEIFIEPNTHILGQNFYSSAPIRWGDNVAKFEIVPLSESVKTLAGQLLPADSGYDAYRSQVFDFFASNSAEFELRAQLCTDLARMPIEDATVPWPEEVSPHVGVAKLRYEQQNPDSPDRRRFGDDVLSYNSWRGLAAHRPLGPINRLKLKVYEASSNFRHDKNNVRPFEPTVADLPQ
;
A
#
# COMPACT_ATOMS: atom_id res chain seq x y z
N MET A 1 -14.18 0.02 -41.83
CA MET A 1 -13.40 0.19 -40.59
C MET A 1 -14.23 0.91 -39.55
N THR A 2 -14.47 0.28 -38.40
CA THR A 2 -15.12 0.90 -37.24
C THR A 2 -14.23 1.99 -36.61
N LEU A 3 -14.78 2.84 -35.73
CA LEU A 3 -13.99 3.86 -35.01
C LEU A 3 -12.90 3.20 -34.15
N ALA A 4 -13.20 2.05 -33.54
CA ALA A 4 -12.27 1.26 -32.75
C ALA A 4 -11.09 0.76 -33.60
N GLU A 5 -11.35 0.19 -34.79
CA GLU A 5 -10.29 -0.26 -35.71
C GLU A 5 -9.40 0.90 -36.19
N ARG A 6 -9.97 2.11 -36.36
CA ARG A 6 -9.18 3.30 -36.71
C ARG A 6 -8.26 3.70 -35.56
N LEU A 7 -8.75 3.68 -34.32
CA LEU A 7 -7.96 4.01 -33.13
C LEU A 7 -6.83 3.00 -32.91
N VAL A 8 -7.09 1.71 -33.10
CA VAL A 8 -6.06 0.65 -33.04
C VAL A 8 -4.97 0.87 -34.10
N ARG A 9 -5.34 1.11 -35.36
CA ARG A 9 -4.34 1.41 -36.41
C ARG A 9 -3.54 2.68 -36.12
N VAL A 10 -4.17 3.72 -35.57
CA VAL A 10 -3.46 4.94 -35.17
C VAL A 10 -2.47 4.64 -34.05
N ALA A 11 -2.85 3.83 -33.06
CA ALA A 11 -1.95 3.42 -31.98
C ALA A 11 -0.74 2.64 -32.53
N GLU A 12 -0.95 1.65 -33.40
CA GLU A 12 0.12 0.87 -34.04
C GLU A 12 1.08 1.76 -34.85
N LEU A 13 0.54 2.65 -35.69
CA LEU A 13 1.36 3.55 -36.51
C LEU A 13 2.15 4.55 -35.65
N THR A 14 1.52 5.09 -34.60
CA THR A 14 2.17 6.03 -33.68
C THR A 14 3.30 5.33 -32.92
N ASP A 15 3.06 4.11 -32.45
CA ASP A 15 4.06 3.31 -31.76
C ASP A 15 5.23 2.93 -32.66
N ARG A 16 4.98 2.54 -33.92
CA ARG A 16 6.06 2.25 -34.88
C ARG A 16 6.90 3.48 -35.25
N TRP A 17 6.28 4.67 -35.29
CA TRP A 17 6.96 5.88 -35.72
C TRP A 17 7.73 6.56 -34.59
N VAL A 18 7.13 6.69 -33.40
CA VAL A 18 7.70 7.43 -32.26
C VAL A 18 8.09 6.50 -31.11
N GLY A 19 7.37 5.40 -30.90
CA GLY A 19 7.44 4.55 -29.72
C GLY A 19 6.57 5.09 -28.60
N TRP A 20 5.70 4.24 -28.03
CA TRP A 20 4.76 4.64 -26.97
C TRP A 20 5.45 5.27 -25.74
N SER A 21 6.67 4.81 -25.42
CA SER A 21 7.44 5.25 -24.25
C SER A 21 7.97 6.67 -24.38
N ARG A 22 8.09 7.20 -25.59
CA ARG A 22 8.55 8.57 -25.84
C ARG A 22 7.42 9.61 -25.84
N LEU A 23 6.17 9.15 -25.75
CA LEU A 23 5.00 10.03 -25.78
C LEU A 23 4.69 10.60 -24.39
N PRO A 24 4.09 11.81 -24.32
CA PRO A 24 3.49 12.30 -23.09
C PRO A 24 2.49 11.29 -22.52
N LYS A 25 2.49 11.12 -21.19
CA LYS A 25 1.75 10.08 -20.49
C LYS A 25 0.31 9.82 -21.00
N PRO A 26 -0.57 10.83 -21.21
CA PRO A 26 -1.93 10.56 -21.68
C PRO A 26 -1.98 9.91 -23.07
N LEU A 27 -1.08 10.33 -23.97
CA LEU A 27 -0.98 9.75 -25.31
C LEU A 27 -0.34 8.35 -25.26
N GLY A 28 0.70 8.17 -24.44
CA GLY A 28 1.30 6.86 -24.20
C GLY A 28 0.27 5.85 -23.67
N LEU A 29 -0.58 6.24 -22.71
CA LEU A 29 -1.66 5.41 -22.20
C LEU A 29 -2.67 5.03 -23.28
N ALA A 30 -3.09 5.99 -24.11
CA ALA A 30 -4.01 5.72 -25.22
C ALA A 30 -3.41 4.72 -26.23
N VAL A 31 -2.13 4.85 -26.54
CA VAL A 31 -1.40 3.90 -27.41
C VAL A 31 -1.34 2.52 -26.77
N LEU A 32 -0.98 2.40 -25.48
CA LEU A 32 -0.95 1.11 -24.78
C LEU A 32 -2.33 0.42 -24.74
N VAL A 33 -3.42 1.17 -24.56
CA VAL A 33 -4.77 0.62 -24.66
C VAL A 33 -5.04 0.07 -26.06
N GLY A 34 -4.72 0.85 -27.11
CA GLY A 34 -4.89 0.40 -28.49
C GLY A 34 -4.09 -0.86 -28.81
N LEU A 35 -2.83 -0.92 -28.38
CA LEU A 35 -1.96 -2.10 -28.53
C LEU A 35 -2.53 -3.32 -27.80
N ARG A 36 -3.01 -3.15 -26.56
CA ARG A 36 -3.60 -4.24 -25.78
C ARG A 36 -4.84 -4.82 -26.46
N GLU A 37 -5.76 -3.97 -26.92
CA GLU A 37 -6.97 -4.45 -27.61
C GLU A 37 -6.63 -5.15 -28.94
N GLN A 38 -5.60 -4.67 -29.65
CA GLN A 38 -5.11 -5.34 -30.86
C GLN A 38 -4.52 -6.72 -30.56
N LEU A 39 -3.64 -6.82 -29.58
CA LEU A 39 -3.02 -8.09 -29.17
C LEU A 39 -4.08 -9.08 -28.66
N ARG A 40 -5.12 -8.61 -27.96
CA ARG A 40 -6.24 -9.47 -27.54
C ARG A 40 -6.99 -10.05 -28.74
N ALA A 41 -7.25 -9.24 -29.76
CA ALA A 41 -7.97 -9.68 -30.94
C ALA A 41 -7.16 -10.67 -31.79
N ASP A 42 -5.85 -10.48 -31.88
CA ASP A 42 -5.05 -11.14 -32.92
C ASP A 42 -3.86 -11.98 -32.40
N ASN A 43 -3.64 -12.12 -31.09
CA ASN A 43 -2.50 -12.84 -30.49
C ASN A 43 -2.90 -13.83 -29.39
N LEU A 44 -4.10 -14.40 -29.51
CA LEU A 44 -4.54 -15.50 -28.66
C LEU A 44 -4.93 -16.65 -29.56
N TYR A 45 -4.18 -17.75 -29.49
CA TYR A 45 -4.39 -18.93 -30.30
C TYR A 45 -4.59 -20.13 -29.38
N ASP A 46 -5.74 -20.78 -29.56
CA ASP A 46 -6.08 -22.02 -28.87
C ASP A 46 -5.28 -23.17 -29.48
N THR A 47 -4.63 -23.97 -28.64
CA THR A 47 -3.98 -25.24 -29.02
C THR A 47 -4.94 -26.43 -28.85
N GLY A 48 -6.21 -26.13 -28.60
CA GLY A 48 -7.24 -27.11 -28.29
C GLY A 48 -6.94 -27.82 -26.98
N ARG A 49 -7.61 -28.95 -26.79
CA ARG A 49 -7.47 -29.79 -25.62
C ARG A 49 -7.30 -31.24 -26.03
N GLY A 50 -6.31 -31.89 -25.43
CA GLY A 50 -6.04 -33.31 -25.57
C GLY A 50 -7.07 -34.19 -24.87
N SER A 51 -7.22 -35.44 -25.31
CA SER A 51 -8.07 -36.43 -24.63
C SER A 51 -7.55 -36.77 -23.23
N ASP A 52 -6.25 -36.57 -22.99
CA ASP A 52 -5.57 -36.87 -21.74
C ASP A 52 -5.27 -35.62 -20.90
N ASP A 53 -5.74 -34.43 -21.31
CA ASP A 53 -5.58 -33.15 -20.60
C ASP A 53 -6.52 -33.08 -19.37
N ARG A 54 -6.47 -34.08 -18.49
CA ARG A 54 -7.24 -34.14 -17.24
C ARG A 54 -6.30 -34.27 -16.05
N PRO A 55 -6.64 -33.68 -14.88
CA PRO A 55 -5.85 -33.87 -13.67
C PRO A 55 -5.65 -35.36 -13.35
N PRO A 56 -4.46 -35.77 -12.88
CA PRO A 56 -4.18 -37.18 -12.53
C PRO A 56 -5.05 -37.74 -11.39
N ALA A 57 -5.75 -36.88 -10.66
CA ALA A 57 -6.43 -37.19 -9.41
C ALA A 57 -7.92 -36.79 -9.43
N ASP A 58 -8.72 -37.22 -10.43
CA ASP A 58 -10.17 -37.33 -10.17
C ASP A 58 -10.94 -38.31 -11.08
N ASP A 59 -11.73 -39.17 -10.41
CA ASP A 59 -12.78 -40.04 -10.96
C ASP A 59 -14.18 -39.38 -10.83
N GLY A 60 -14.27 -38.09 -10.51
CA GLY A 60 -15.55 -37.39 -10.44
C GLY A 60 -15.44 -35.92 -10.04
N VAL A 61 -15.19 -35.06 -11.04
CA VAL A 61 -15.17 -33.58 -10.90
C VAL A 61 -16.48 -33.10 -10.24
N THR A 62 -16.44 -32.92 -8.93
CA THR A 62 -17.56 -32.35 -8.17
C THR A 62 -17.46 -30.84 -8.28
N PRO A 63 -18.53 -30.10 -8.61
CA PRO A 63 -18.44 -28.65 -8.81
C PRO A 63 -18.21 -27.93 -7.47
N VAL A 64 -16.95 -27.71 -7.10
CA VAL A 64 -16.58 -26.80 -6.02
C VAL A 64 -16.73 -25.37 -6.54
N ARG A 65 -17.67 -24.61 -5.96
CA ARG A 65 -18.04 -23.27 -6.47
C ARG A 65 -17.55 -22.13 -5.59
N ASP A 66 -17.22 -22.40 -4.34
CA ASP A 66 -16.93 -21.40 -3.32
C ASP A 66 -15.45 -21.36 -2.88
N ALA A 67 -14.59 -22.14 -3.54
CA ALA A 67 -13.16 -22.24 -3.29
C ALA A 67 -12.39 -22.50 -4.61
N ARG A 68 -11.09 -22.19 -4.61
CA ARG A 68 -10.16 -22.65 -5.65
C ARG A 68 -9.83 -24.13 -5.40
N THR A 69 -9.89 -24.97 -6.44
CA THR A 69 -9.48 -26.37 -6.31
C THR A 69 -7.97 -26.50 -6.45
N LEU A 70 -7.38 -27.52 -5.83
CA LEU A 70 -5.93 -27.77 -5.87
C LEU A 70 -5.39 -28.06 -7.27
N ASP A 71 -6.23 -28.56 -8.16
CA ASP A 71 -5.86 -28.94 -9.52
C ASP A 71 -6.24 -27.86 -10.56
N GLY A 72 -6.81 -26.73 -10.13
CA GLY A 72 -7.24 -25.64 -11.01
C GLY A 72 -8.54 -25.89 -11.77
N THR A 73 -9.25 -26.99 -11.49
CA THR A 73 -10.57 -27.25 -12.06
C THR A 73 -11.67 -26.33 -11.50
N ASN A 74 -12.79 -26.26 -12.21
CA ASN A 74 -13.97 -25.47 -11.85
C ASN A 74 -13.70 -23.97 -11.63
N ASN A 75 -12.61 -23.42 -12.16
CA ASN A 75 -12.45 -21.97 -12.26
C ASN A 75 -13.44 -21.43 -13.30
N ASP A 76 -13.46 -21.96 -14.51
CA ASP A 76 -14.57 -21.72 -15.42
C ASP A 76 -15.64 -22.80 -15.27
N LEU A 77 -16.87 -22.38 -14.97
CA LEU A 77 -17.97 -23.30 -14.68
C LEU A 77 -18.59 -23.94 -15.95
N GLN A 78 -18.32 -23.40 -17.13
CA GLN A 78 -18.76 -23.94 -18.42
C GLN A 78 -17.69 -24.86 -19.04
N ASN A 79 -16.42 -24.62 -18.74
CA ASN A 79 -15.29 -25.47 -19.09
C ASN A 79 -14.47 -25.81 -17.83
N PRO A 80 -14.93 -26.78 -17.01
CA PRO A 80 -14.35 -27.09 -15.69
C PRO A 80 -12.89 -27.48 -15.66
N LEU A 81 -12.27 -27.77 -16.79
CA LEU A 81 -10.89 -28.26 -16.85
C LEU A 81 -9.98 -27.22 -17.54
N MET A 82 -10.50 -26.03 -17.84
CA MET A 82 -9.72 -24.94 -18.38
C MET A 82 -8.67 -24.50 -17.35
N GLY A 83 -7.41 -24.41 -17.78
CA GLY A 83 -6.31 -23.96 -16.92
C GLY A 83 -5.92 -24.93 -15.81
N SER A 84 -6.50 -26.13 -15.75
CA SER A 84 -6.15 -27.14 -14.74
C SER A 84 -4.82 -27.81 -15.03
N LEU A 85 -4.31 -28.60 -14.07
CA LEU A 85 -3.17 -29.49 -14.26
C LEU A 85 -3.31 -30.33 -15.54
N GLY A 86 -2.22 -30.48 -16.29
CA GLY A 86 -2.20 -31.22 -17.55
C GLY A 86 -2.80 -30.46 -18.74
N SER A 87 -3.27 -29.22 -18.57
CA SER A 87 -3.71 -28.41 -19.71
C SER A 87 -2.57 -28.08 -20.66
N ARG A 88 -2.85 -28.00 -21.96
CA ARG A 88 -1.90 -27.47 -22.94
C ARG A 88 -1.54 -26.01 -22.68
N PHE A 89 -0.31 -25.62 -23.04
CA PHE A 89 0.06 -24.22 -23.20
C PHE A 89 -0.54 -23.67 -24.49
N GLY A 90 -1.20 -22.52 -24.41
CA GLY A 90 -1.67 -21.79 -25.60
C GLY A 90 -0.52 -21.13 -26.37
N ARG A 91 -0.85 -20.37 -27.42
CA ARG A 91 0.12 -19.58 -28.18
C ARG A 91 -0.29 -18.11 -28.31
N ASN A 92 0.69 -17.22 -28.31
CA ASN A 92 0.52 -15.80 -28.65
C ASN A 92 0.89 -15.46 -30.10
N VAL A 93 1.35 -16.46 -30.84
CA VAL A 93 1.71 -16.39 -32.24
C VAL A 93 0.93 -17.46 -33.00
N ALA A 94 0.76 -17.24 -34.30
CA ALA A 94 -0.03 -18.14 -35.13
C ALA A 94 0.57 -19.56 -35.13
N THR A 95 -0.26 -20.58 -34.92
CA THR A 95 0.16 -21.96 -34.65
C THR A 95 0.89 -22.59 -35.84
N GLU A 96 0.59 -22.16 -37.06
CA GLU A 96 1.31 -22.59 -38.26
C GLU A 96 2.78 -22.17 -38.28
N LEU A 97 3.19 -21.26 -37.38
CA LEU A 97 4.56 -20.78 -37.23
C LEU A 97 5.25 -21.33 -35.96
N THR A 98 4.61 -22.25 -35.23
CA THR A 98 5.14 -22.79 -33.96
C THR A 98 5.76 -24.18 -34.10
N TYR A 99 6.25 -24.52 -35.29
CA TYR A 99 7.02 -25.74 -35.48
C TYR A 99 8.43 -25.57 -34.89
N PRO A 100 8.96 -26.58 -34.18
CA PRO A 100 10.36 -26.60 -33.79
C PRO A 100 11.26 -26.48 -35.03
N GLU A 101 12.47 -25.98 -34.82
CA GLU A 101 13.52 -26.05 -35.85
C GLU A 101 13.76 -27.50 -36.26
N GLU A 102 14.13 -27.70 -37.52
CA GLU A 102 14.51 -29.03 -38.02
C GLU A 102 15.54 -29.68 -37.08
N PRO A 103 15.45 -31.00 -36.80
CA PRO A 103 16.31 -31.65 -35.82
C PRO A 103 17.81 -31.41 -36.04
N ASP A 104 18.25 -31.32 -37.30
CA ASP A 104 19.64 -31.07 -37.66
C ASP A 104 20.10 -29.62 -37.41
N ARG A 105 19.16 -28.69 -37.26
CA ARG A 105 19.42 -27.24 -37.12
C ARG A 105 19.04 -26.69 -35.75
N ILE A 106 18.40 -27.48 -34.89
CA ILE A 106 17.99 -27.04 -33.55
C ILE A 106 19.19 -26.64 -32.68
N LEU A 107 20.37 -27.21 -32.94
CA LEU A 107 21.62 -26.86 -32.28
C LEU A 107 22.38 -25.73 -32.97
N GLU A 108 21.82 -25.07 -34.00
CA GLU A 108 22.50 -24.00 -34.73
C GLU A 108 21.93 -22.60 -34.44
N PRO A 109 22.77 -21.62 -34.05
CA PRO A 109 24.14 -21.78 -33.55
C PRO A 109 24.18 -22.56 -32.23
N ASN A 110 25.35 -23.14 -31.91
CA ASN A 110 25.53 -24.03 -30.75
C ASN A 110 25.06 -23.33 -29.45
N PRO A 111 24.10 -23.90 -28.69
CA PRO A 111 23.61 -23.30 -27.44
C PRO A 111 24.70 -23.07 -26.38
N ARG A 112 25.69 -23.96 -26.27
CA ARG A 112 26.83 -23.79 -25.35
C ARG A 112 27.74 -22.64 -25.79
N LEU A 113 27.99 -22.51 -27.09
CA LEU A 113 28.73 -21.37 -27.63
C LEU A 113 28.05 -20.04 -27.29
N ILE A 114 26.73 -19.96 -27.46
CA ILE A 114 25.94 -18.76 -27.10
C ILE A 114 26.01 -18.53 -25.58
N SER A 115 25.84 -19.59 -24.78
CA SER A 115 25.94 -19.53 -23.32
C SER A 115 27.27 -18.92 -22.88
N GLN A 116 28.40 -19.39 -23.41
CA GLN A 116 29.72 -18.88 -23.03
C GLN A 116 30.05 -17.50 -23.62
N ARG A 117 29.68 -17.22 -24.87
CA ARG A 117 30.10 -15.99 -25.56
C ARG A 117 29.16 -14.80 -25.39
N LEU A 118 27.86 -15.01 -25.17
CA LEU A 118 26.87 -13.93 -25.13
C LEU A 118 26.16 -13.81 -23.78
N LEU A 119 26.12 -14.87 -22.98
CA LEU A 119 25.34 -14.89 -21.74
C LEU A 119 26.21 -14.85 -20.48
N ARG A 120 27.30 -15.61 -20.44
CA ARG A 120 28.20 -15.71 -19.29
C ARG A 120 28.52 -14.34 -18.71
N ARG A 121 28.28 -14.17 -17.41
CA ARG A 121 28.62 -12.93 -16.70
C ARG A 121 30.13 -12.71 -16.69
N ASP A 122 30.56 -11.59 -17.25
CA ASP A 122 31.94 -11.10 -17.20
C ASP A 122 32.20 -10.29 -15.92
N SER A 123 31.20 -9.52 -15.52
CA SER A 123 31.14 -8.61 -14.39
C SER A 123 29.69 -8.45 -13.98
N PHE A 124 29.42 -8.35 -12.68
CA PHE A 124 28.05 -8.16 -12.22
C PHE A 124 27.52 -6.79 -12.62
N LYS A 125 26.48 -6.77 -13.46
CA LYS A 125 25.78 -5.55 -13.88
C LYS A 125 24.50 -5.40 -13.05
N PRO A 126 24.46 -4.53 -12.02
CA PRO A 126 23.32 -4.45 -11.11
C PRO A 126 22.12 -3.71 -11.73
N ALA A 127 20.91 -4.23 -11.51
CA ALA A 127 19.66 -3.55 -11.82
C ALA A 127 19.32 -2.57 -10.68
N THR A 128 19.93 -1.38 -10.71
CA THR A 128 19.90 -0.40 -9.61
C THR A 128 18.53 0.23 -9.32
N THR A 129 17.50 -0.11 -10.08
CA THR A 129 16.11 0.30 -9.83
C THR A 129 15.33 -0.72 -9.00
N LEU A 130 15.91 -1.92 -8.78
CA LEU A 130 15.29 -3.04 -8.09
C LEU A 130 16.18 -3.51 -6.94
N ASN A 131 15.57 -4.09 -5.92
CA ASN A 131 16.28 -4.90 -4.94
C ASN A 131 16.20 -6.40 -5.26
N LEU A 132 17.00 -7.21 -4.58
CA LEU A 132 17.08 -8.65 -4.83
C LEU A 132 15.78 -9.37 -4.49
N LEU A 133 14.96 -8.83 -3.58
CA LEU A 133 13.62 -9.35 -3.29
C LEU A 133 12.73 -9.37 -4.55
N ALA A 134 12.92 -8.46 -5.49
CA ALA A 134 12.20 -8.46 -6.77
C ALA A 134 12.55 -9.69 -7.65
N ALA A 135 13.79 -10.19 -7.58
CA ALA A 135 14.21 -11.40 -8.27
C ALA A 135 13.63 -12.66 -7.62
N ALA A 136 13.63 -12.71 -6.29
CA ALA A 136 12.98 -13.79 -5.55
C ALA A 136 11.46 -13.83 -5.83
N TRP A 137 10.82 -12.66 -5.87
CA TRP A 137 9.38 -12.53 -6.13
C TRP A 137 8.98 -13.10 -7.49
N ILE A 138 9.73 -12.77 -8.55
CA ILE A 138 9.32 -13.23 -9.88
C ILE A 138 9.46 -14.74 -10.05
N GLN A 139 10.47 -15.35 -9.43
CA GLN A 139 10.58 -16.80 -9.40
C GLN A 139 9.48 -17.43 -8.55
N PHE A 140 9.14 -16.82 -7.41
CA PHE A 140 8.05 -17.27 -6.53
C PHE A 140 6.70 -17.28 -7.25
N GLU A 141 6.45 -16.31 -8.12
CA GLU A 141 5.24 -16.27 -8.95
C GLU A 141 5.28 -17.25 -10.12
N VAL A 142 6.45 -17.47 -10.74
CA VAL A 142 6.61 -18.51 -11.78
C VAL A 142 6.28 -19.90 -11.25
N HIS A 143 6.62 -20.18 -9.98
CA HIS A 143 6.27 -21.43 -9.30
C HIS A 143 4.75 -21.60 -9.05
N ASP A 144 3.95 -20.55 -9.22
CA ASP A 144 2.48 -20.64 -9.20
C ASP A 144 1.90 -20.92 -10.59
N TRP A 145 2.57 -20.41 -11.63
CA TRP A 145 1.95 -20.24 -12.93
C TRP A 145 2.19 -21.39 -13.90
N PHE A 146 3.40 -21.93 -13.94
CA PHE A 146 3.73 -22.95 -14.93
C PHE A 146 5.00 -23.71 -14.59
N SER A 147 5.02 -24.97 -15.03
CA SER A 147 6.24 -25.70 -15.28
C SER A 147 6.07 -26.70 -16.40
N HIS A 148 7.20 -26.99 -17.05
CA HIS A 148 7.31 -28.11 -17.96
C HIS A 148 8.07 -29.23 -17.25
N GLY A 149 7.69 -30.48 -17.52
CA GLY A 149 8.48 -31.62 -17.10
C GLY A 149 9.79 -31.77 -17.86
N THR A 150 10.53 -32.81 -17.51
CA THR A 150 11.66 -33.35 -18.28
C THR A 150 11.50 -34.86 -18.45
N ILE A 151 11.99 -35.39 -19.57
CA ILE A 151 12.15 -36.83 -19.79
C ILE A 151 13.64 -37.19 -19.95
N ASP A 152 14.03 -38.33 -19.38
CA ASP A 152 15.40 -38.85 -19.50
C ASP A 152 15.67 -39.48 -20.86
N ASP A 153 14.62 -39.87 -21.58
CA ASP A 153 14.72 -40.54 -22.87
C ASP A 153 15.23 -39.59 -23.96
N ASN A 154 16.25 -40.07 -24.70
CA ASN A 154 16.84 -39.41 -25.86
C ASN A 154 17.18 -37.92 -25.59
N PRO A 155 18.04 -37.61 -24.61
CA PRO A 155 18.36 -36.22 -24.28
C PRO A 155 19.14 -35.56 -25.42
N TRP A 156 19.06 -34.23 -25.49
CA TRP A 156 19.85 -33.47 -26.46
C TRP A 156 21.34 -33.56 -26.13
N GLN A 157 22.15 -33.83 -27.14
CA GLN A 157 23.60 -33.88 -27.05
C GLN A 157 24.19 -32.64 -27.72
N ILE A 158 24.84 -31.80 -26.93
CA ILE A 158 25.43 -30.53 -27.39
C ILE A 158 26.95 -30.70 -27.41
N PRO A 159 27.59 -30.61 -28.58
CA PRO A 159 29.05 -30.61 -28.67
C PRO A 159 29.65 -29.43 -27.90
N VAL A 160 30.71 -29.69 -27.15
CA VAL A 160 31.47 -28.67 -26.42
C VAL A 160 32.83 -28.50 -27.11
N GLU A 161 33.14 -27.28 -27.55
CA GLU A 161 34.39 -26.97 -28.25
C GLU A 161 35.48 -26.49 -27.27
N PRO A 162 36.66 -27.13 -27.21
CA PRO A 162 37.76 -26.67 -26.36
C PRO A 162 38.37 -25.33 -26.81
N PRO A 163 38.86 -24.48 -25.88
CA PRO A 163 38.81 -24.64 -24.42
C PRO A 163 37.48 -24.16 -23.84
N ASP A 164 36.76 -25.06 -23.17
CA ASP A 164 35.51 -24.77 -22.43
C ASP A 164 35.66 -25.37 -21.02
N PRO A 165 35.15 -24.72 -19.96
CA PRO A 165 35.23 -25.24 -18.59
C PRO A 165 34.34 -26.47 -18.33
N TRP A 166 33.42 -26.83 -19.22
CA TRP A 166 32.60 -28.02 -19.09
C TRP A 166 33.49 -29.29 -19.16
N PRO A 167 33.31 -30.26 -18.25
CA PRO A 167 34.25 -31.38 -18.11
C PRO A 167 34.22 -32.36 -19.29
N ASP A 168 33.06 -32.52 -19.92
CA ASP A 168 32.83 -33.50 -20.99
C ASP A 168 32.83 -32.85 -22.39
N PRO A 169 33.28 -33.57 -23.43
CA PRO A 169 33.22 -33.08 -24.81
C PRO A 169 31.78 -32.97 -25.36
N VAL A 170 30.81 -33.54 -24.65
CA VAL A 170 29.39 -33.50 -24.98
C VAL A 170 28.60 -33.17 -23.72
N MET A 171 27.82 -32.10 -23.77
CA MET A 171 26.88 -31.72 -22.73
C MET A 171 25.50 -32.32 -23.02
N THR A 172 24.83 -32.83 -21.99
CA THR A 172 23.52 -33.48 -22.12
C THR A 172 22.41 -32.61 -21.51
N ILE A 173 21.32 -32.41 -22.25
CA ILE A 173 20.14 -31.68 -21.76
C ILE A 173 18.89 -32.53 -21.99
N LYS A 174 18.20 -32.91 -20.90
CA LYS A 174 16.94 -33.69 -20.95
C LYS A 174 15.90 -33.01 -21.83
N ARG A 175 14.96 -33.74 -22.45
CA ARG A 175 13.94 -33.16 -23.35
C ARG A 175 12.68 -32.71 -22.61
N THR A 176 11.90 -31.83 -23.24
CA THR A 176 10.55 -31.49 -22.74
C THR A 176 9.65 -32.68 -23.08
N PRO A 177 8.87 -33.23 -22.13
CA PRO A 177 7.94 -34.31 -22.41
C PRO A 177 6.98 -33.86 -23.52
N PRO A 178 6.74 -34.69 -24.55
CA PRO A 178 5.72 -34.37 -25.54
C PRO A 178 4.34 -34.36 -24.87
N ASP A 179 3.39 -33.66 -25.48
CA ASP A 179 1.97 -33.81 -25.15
C ASP A 179 1.59 -35.31 -25.19
N PRO A 180 0.93 -35.84 -24.14
CA PRO A 180 0.48 -37.23 -24.09
C PRO A 180 -0.58 -37.59 -25.15
N SER A 181 -1.31 -36.59 -25.66
CA SER A 181 -2.39 -36.76 -26.63
C SER A 181 -2.28 -35.77 -27.80
N PRO A 182 -1.15 -35.74 -28.53
CA PRO A 182 -0.86 -34.70 -29.51
C PRO A 182 -1.80 -34.77 -30.72
N ASP A 183 -2.11 -33.62 -31.31
CA ASP A 183 -2.75 -33.58 -32.64
C ASP A 183 -1.69 -33.89 -33.71
N PRO A 184 -1.79 -35.01 -34.44
CA PRO A 184 -0.79 -35.39 -35.45
C PRO A 184 -0.78 -34.47 -36.68
N SER A 185 -1.80 -33.63 -36.86
CA SER A 185 -1.92 -32.71 -37.99
C SER A 185 -1.40 -31.29 -37.69
N GLY A 186 -1.15 -30.97 -36.42
CA GLY A 186 -0.71 -29.65 -35.96
C GLY A 186 0.76 -29.59 -35.54
N PRO A 187 1.24 -28.40 -35.13
CA PRO A 187 2.53 -28.27 -34.48
C PRO A 187 2.54 -29.00 -33.12
N PRO A 188 3.72 -29.44 -32.62
CA PRO A 188 3.83 -30.00 -31.28
C PRO A 188 3.31 -29.07 -30.19
N THR A 189 2.56 -29.66 -29.26
CA THR A 189 2.03 -29.02 -28.05
C THR A 189 2.71 -29.60 -26.82
N PHE A 190 2.59 -28.88 -25.70
CA PHE A 190 3.13 -29.29 -24.41
C PHE A 190 2.11 -28.97 -23.32
N VAL A 191 2.15 -29.75 -22.24
CA VAL A 191 1.24 -29.62 -21.11
C VAL A 191 1.95 -29.09 -19.88
N THR A 192 1.23 -28.31 -19.07
CA THR A 192 1.73 -27.80 -17.80
C THR A 192 1.64 -28.87 -16.69
N ARG A 193 2.60 -28.86 -15.77
CA ARG A 193 2.51 -29.62 -14.51
C ARG A 193 1.93 -28.82 -13.34
N ASP A 194 1.70 -27.53 -13.54
CA ASP A 194 1.06 -26.62 -12.59
C ASP A 194 -0.24 -26.05 -13.16
N THR A 195 -1.07 -25.44 -12.33
CA THR A 195 -2.28 -24.78 -12.82
C THR A 195 -1.89 -23.51 -13.58
N HIS A 196 -2.63 -23.13 -14.62
CA HIS A 196 -2.41 -21.84 -15.32
C HIS A 196 -2.99 -20.66 -14.54
N TRP A 197 -3.73 -20.92 -13.45
CA TRP A 197 -4.41 -19.91 -12.66
C TRP A 197 -3.44 -19.20 -11.71
N TRP A 198 -3.84 -18.05 -11.21
CA TRP A 198 -3.09 -17.34 -10.18
C TRP A 198 -3.73 -17.66 -8.83
N ASP A 199 -3.48 -18.87 -8.33
CA ASP A 199 -4.22 -19.50 -7.24
C ASP A 199 -3.41 -19.71 -5.96
N GLY A 200 -2.11 -19.42 -5.97
CA GLY A 200 -1.26 -19.59 -4.80
C GLY A 200 -0.73 -21.03 -4.65
N SER A 201 -0.73 -21.83 -5.72
CA SER A 201 -0.25 -23.21 -5.76
C SER A 201 1.19 -23.36 -5.30
N GLN A 202 2.04 -22.34 -5.42
CA GLN A 202 3.39 -22.35 -4.84
C GLN A 202 3.36 -22.47 -3.30
N ILE A 203 2.30 -22.00 -2.64
CA ILE A 203 2.12 -22.14 -1.19
C ILE A 203 1.31 -23.40 -0.84
N TYR A 204 0.22 -23.64 -1.57
CA TYR A 204 -0.78 -24.65 -1.19
C TYR A 204 -0.58 -26.02 -1.84
N GLY A 205 0.27 -26.08 -2.87
CA GLY A 205 0.55 -27.25 -3.69
C GLY A 205 -0.65 -27.73 -4.51
N ASN A 206 -0.36 -28.69 -5.39
CA ASN A 206 -1.30 -29.20 -6.38
C ASN A 206 -1.81 -30.62 -6.07
N THR A 207 -1.52 -31.14 -4.85
CA THR A 207 -1.91 -32.49 -4.43
C THR A 207 -2.64 -32.48 -3.09
N ALA A 208 -3.65 -33.34 -2.96
CA ALA A 208 -4.37 -33.50 -1.69
C ALA A 208 -3.46 -33.96 -0.55
N GLY A 209 -2.44 -34.80 -0.86
CA GLY A 209 -1.46 -35.25 0.13
C GLY A 209 -0.68 -34.10 0.74
N PHE A 210 -0.14 -33.20 -0.09
CA PHE A 210 0.56 -32.02 0.39
C PHE A 210 -0.38 -31.05 1.13
N ALA A 211 -1.52 -30.69 0.53
CA ALA A 211 -2.46 -29.74 1.13
C ALA A 211 -2.99 -30.21 2.50
N ASN A 212 -3.33 -31.50 2.63
CA ASN A 212 -3.76 -32.08 3.91
C ASN A 212 -2.61 -32.15 4.92
N GLY A 213 -1.40 -32.50 4.47
CA GLY A 213 -0.20 -32.51 5.30
C GLY A 213 0.15 -31.13 5.84
N LEU A 214 -0.01 -30.10 5.01
CA LEU A 214 0.26 -28.70 5.33
C LEU A 214 -0.71 -28.15 6.39
N ARG A 215 -1.97 -28.59 6.39
CA ARG A 215 -3.00 -28.06 7.29
C ARG A 215 -2.83 -28.52 8.74
N THR A 216 -3.15 -27.62 9.67
CA THR A 216 -3.23 -27.92 11.10
C THR A 216 -4.51 -28.66 11.48
N GLY A 217 -5.58 -28.46 10.70
CA GLY A 217 -6.94 -28.90 11.01
C GLY A 217 -7.67 -28.01 12.03
N GLU A 218 -7.08 -26.87 12.39
CA GLU A 218 -7.65 -25.90 13.32
C GLU A 218 -7.66 -24.48 12.72
N LEU A 219 -8.83 -23.83 12.76
CA LEU A 219 -9.04 -22.44 12.33
C LEU A 219 -8.56 -22.14 10.90
N GLY A 220 -8.52 -23.13 10.02
CA GLY A 220 -8.04 -23.02 8.65
C GLY A 220 -6.53 -22.79 8.53
N GLN A 221 -5.75 -22.91 9.60
CA GLN A 221 -4.32 -22.55 9.60
C GLN A 221 -3.45 -23.66 9.00
N VAL A 222 -2.29 -23.25 8.47
CA VAL A 222 -1.21 -24.11 7.96
C VAL A 222 -0.06 -24.25 8.95
N LYS A 223 0.62 -25.38 8.92
CA LYS A 223 1.78 -25.71 9.74
C LYS A 223 2.99 -24.90 9.27
N ILE A 224 3.69 -24.32 10.23
CA ILE A 224 4.98 -23.66 10.04
C ILE A 224 5.94 -24.25 11.05
N ASP A 225 7.08 -24.75 10.59
CA ASP A 225 8.10 -25.39 11.41
C ASP A 225 9.05 -24.38 12.07
N GLY A 226 10.07 -24.88 12.77
CA GLY A 226 10.99 -24.07 13.56
C GLY A 226 11.84 -23.09 12.75
N VAL A 227 12.05 -23.33 11.46
CA VAL A 227 12.81 -22.44 10.56
C VAL A 227 11.89 -21.53 9.75
N GLY A 228 10.57 -21.61 9.96
CA GLY A 228 9.59 -20.75 9.32
C GLY A 228 9.08 -21.27 7.97
N LEU A 229 9.32 -22.52 7.61
CA LEU A 229 8.79 -23.15 6.39
C LEU A 229 7.68 -24.16 6.71
N HIS A 230 7.14 -24.83 5.70
CA HIS A 230 6.30 -26.00 5.92
C HIS A 230 7.12 -27.15 6.56
N PRO A 231 6.49 -28.14 7.23
CA PRO A 231 7.18 -29.30 7.78
C PRO A 231 8.06 -30.04 6.76
N GLU A 232 9.27 -30.42 7.17
CA GLU A 232 10.31 -31.02 6.28
C GLU A 232 9.86 -32.28 5.56
N ASP A 233 9.04 -33.11 6.23
CA ASP A 233 8.48 -34.33 5.65
C ASP A 233 7.59 -34.05 4.44
N LEU A 234 6.96 -32.86 4.39
CA LEU A 234 6.14 -32.44 3.26
C LEU A 234 6.95 -32.00 2.05
N GLU A 235 8.26 -31.75 2.18
CA GLU A 235 9.10 -31.44 1.03
C GLU A 235 9.03 -32.56 -0.01
N THR A 236 8.86 -33.82 0.43
CA THR A 236 8.75 -35.00 -0.47
C THR A 236 7.45 -35.01 -1.25
N HIS A 237 6.41 -34.35 -0.73
CA HIS A 237 5.09 -34.24 -1.31
C HIS A 237 4.89 -32.99 -2.15
N LEU A 238 5.67 -31.92 -1.91
CA LEU A 238 5.74 -30.74 -2.78
C LEU A 238 6.18 -31.07 -4.19
N ASP A 239 6.96 -32.14 -4.32
CA ASP A 239 7.68 -32.39 -5.53
C ASP A 239 7.93 -33.88 -5.78
N PRO A 240 6.87 -34.66 -6.07
CA PRO A 240 7.00 -36.07 -6.40
C PRO A 240 7.87 -36.34 -7.65
N HIS A 241 8.25 -35.30 -8.40
CA HIS A 241 9.01 -35.38 -9.65
C HIS A 241 10.28 -34.51 -9.70
N GLY A 242 10.71 -33.91 -8.58
CA GLY A 242 11.99 -33.20 -8.46
C GLY A 242 12.11 -31.80 -9.08
N ALA A 243 11.04 -31.15 -9.57
CA ALA A 243 11.11 -29.82 -10.20
C ALA A 243 11.19 -28.62 -9.22
N ILE A 244 10.47 -28.64 -8.09
CA ILE A 244 10.48 -27.58 -7.07
C ILE A 244 11.72 -27.72 -6.15
N ARG A 245 12.09 -28.96 -5.77
CA ARG A 245 13.28 -29.31 -5.00
C ARG A 245 14.58 -29.04 -5.76
N ALA A 246 14.56 -29.09 -7.09
CA ALA A 246 15.75 -28.84 -7.89
C ALA A 246 16.16 -27.37 -7.98
N ASN A 247 15.22 -26.43 -7.85
CA ASN A 247 15.46 -25.01 -8.17
C ASN A 247 15.07 -24.07 -7.00
N PHE A 248 15.08 -24.56 -5.76
CA PHE A 248 14.75 -23.79 -4.56
C PHE A 248 15.99 -23.15 -3.93
N TRP A 249 15.90 -21.87 -3.59
CA TRP A 249 16.98 -21.12 -2.94
C TRP A 249 16.44 -20.19 -1.85
N LEU A 250 17.35 -19.58 -1.08
CA LEU A 250 17.03 -18.77 0.09
C LEU A 250 15.97 -17.67 -0.18
N GLY A 251 16.02 -17.02 -1.34
CA GLY A 251 15.02 -16.02 -1.75
C GLY A 251 13.59 -16.53 -1.79
N LEU A 252 13.39 -17.72 -2.37
CA LEU A 252 12.08 -18.38 -2.38
C LEU A 252 11.67 -18.76 -0.97
N ALA A 253 12.59 -19.32 -0.18
CA ALA A 253 12.32 -19.75 1.19
C ALA A 253 11.77 -18.61 2.06
N LEU A 254 12.34 -17.40 1.94
CA LEU A 254 11.84 -16.22 2.65
C LEU A 254 10.41 -15.85 2.25
N LEU A 255 10.08 -15.89 0.95
CA LEU A 255 8.73 -15.57 0.46
C LEU A 255 7.71 -16.64 0.86
N HIS A 256 8.07 -17.93 0.79
CA HIS A 256 7.22 -18.99 1.32
C HIS A 256 6.96 -18.79 2.82
N SER A 257 8.00 -18.48 3.61
CA SER A 257 7.83 -18.18 5.04
C SER A 257 6.87 -17.01 5.27
N LEU A 258 7.04 -15.92 4.51
CA LEU A 258 6.21 -14.72 4.61
C LEU A 258 4.74 -15.03 4.33
N PHE A 259 4.43 -15.73 3.23
CA PHE A 259 3.04 -15.97 2.81
C PHE A 259 2.36 -17.13 3.53
N LEU A 260 3.10 -18.09 4.11
CA LEU A 260 2.56 -19.03 5.08
C LEU A 260 2.11 -18.30 6.37
N ARG A 261 2.93 -17.36 6.87
CA ARG A 261 2.56 -16.52 8.03
C ARG A 261 1.38 -15.61 7.70
N GLU A 262 1.34 -15.08 6.47
CA GLU A 262 0.23 -14.24 6.01
C GLU A 262 -1.09 -15.01 5.91
N HIS A 263 -1.07 -16.22 5.36
CA HIS A 263 -2.24 -17.11 5.37
C HIS A 263 -2.78 -17.30 6.78
N ASN A 264 -1.91 -17.64 7.75
CA ASN A 264 -2.33 -17.82 9.13
C ASN A 264 -2.86 -16.54 9.79
N ALA A 265 -2.35 -15.36 9.40
CA ALA A 265 -2.88 -14.08 9.86
C ALA A 265 -4.27 -13.79 9.29
N ILE A 266 -4.48 -14.10 8.00
CA ILE A 266 -5.79 -13.99 7.34
C ILE A 266 -6.80 -14.92 8.02
N CYS A 267 -6.47 -16.20 8.23
CA CYS A 267 -7.34 -17.16 8.91
C CYS A 267 -7.84 -16.65 10.26
N ARG A 268 -6.96 -16.02 11.06
CA ARG A 268 -7.34 -15.42 12.35
C ARG A 268 -8.30 -14.25 12.19
N GLU A 269 -8.05 -13.33 11.27
CA GLU A 269 -8.97 -12.21 11.02
C GLU A 269 -10.34 -12.70 10.52
N LEU A 270 -10.35 -13.66 9.60
CA LEU A 270 -11.59 -14.27 9.10
C LEU A 270 -12.39 -14.93 10.22
N HIS A 271 -11.73 -15.67 11.10
CA HIS A 271 -12.36 -16.30 12.26
C HIS A 271 -12.89 -15.28 13.27
N LEU A 272 -12.11 -14.23 13.58
CA LEU A 272 -12.54 -13.15 14.49
C LEU A 272 -13.83 -12.47 14.00
N ARG A 273 -13.96 -12.29 12.68
CA ARG A 273 -15.12 -11.64 12.04
C ARG A 273 -16.26 -12.61 11.75
N ASN A 274 -15.97 -13.90 11.61
CA ASN A 274 -16.94 -14.95 11.29
C ASN A 274 -16.71 -16.21 12.16
N PRO A 275 -17.02 -16.18 13.47
CA PRO A 275 -16.63 -17.24 14.41
C PRO A 275 -17.24 -18.62 14.13
N THR A 276 -18.29 -18.68 13.32
CA THR A 276 -19.01 -19.92 12.98
C THR A 276 -18.44 -20.66 11.76
N MET A 277 -17.47 -20.08 11.05
CA MET A 277 -16.84 -20.76 9.91
C MET A 277 -16.06 -21.98 10.37
N THR A 278 -16.20 -23.08 9.62
CA THR A 278 -15.43 -24.30 9.87
C THR A 278 -13.96 -24.12 9.49
N ASP A 279 -13.10 -25.02 9.95
CA ASP A 279 -11.68 -25.08 9.53
C ASP A 279 -11.53 -25.06 8.01
N GLN A 280 -12.30 -25.89 7.30
CA GLN A 280 -12.29 -25.96 5.84
C GLN A 280 -12.70 -24.63 5.20
N GLN A 281 -13.79 -24.02 5.66
CA GLN A 281 -14.25 -22.75 5.13
C GLN A 281 -13.21 -21.64 5.36
N LEU A 282 -12.59 -21.58 6.54
CA LEU A 282 -11.53 -20.60 6.82
C LEU A 282 -10.33 -20.79 5.91
N TYR A 283 -9.88 -22.04 5.72
CA TYR A 283 -8.77 -22.36 4.82
C TYR A 283 -9.07 -21.92 3.38
N ASP A 284 -10.23 -22.31 2.85
CA ASP A 284 -10.63 -21.99 1.47
C ASP A 284 -10.72 -20.47 1.23
N LYS A 285 -11.30 -19.73 2.18
CA LYS A 285 -11.38 -18.27 2.10
C LYS A 285 -10.02 -17.61 2.26
N ALA A 286 -9.15 -18.11 3.13
CA ALA A 286 -7.80 -17.59 3.28
C ALA A 286 -6.94 -17.85 2.02
N CYS A 287 -7.10 -19.00 1.35
CA CYS A 287 -6.46 -19.26 0.06
C CYS A 287 -6.87 -18.25 -1.00
N LEU A 288 -8.17 -17.93 -1.11
CA LEU A 288 -8.67 -16.89 -2.00
C LEU A 288 -8.05 -15.51 -1.66
N VAL A 289 -8.12 -15.08 -0.40
CA VAL A 289 -7.62 -13.77 0.04
C VAL A 289 -6.11 -13.64 -0.19
N ASN A 290 -5.34 -14.67 0.14
CA ASN A 290 -3.89 -14.64 0.03
C ASN A 290 -3.43 -14.65 -1.44
N SER A 291 -4.04 -15.50 -2.29
CA SER A 291 -3.77 -15.49 -3.73
C SER A 291 -4.11 -14.14 -4.37
N ALA A 292 -5.24 -13.54 -3.97
CA ALA A 292 -5.61 -12.22 -4.47
C ALA A 292 -4.69 -11.10 -3.98
N LEU A 293 -4.19 -11.19 -2.74
CA LEU A 293 -3.21 -10.25 -2.20
C LEU A 293 -1.87 -10.36 -2.95
N MET A 294 -1.38 -11.57 -3.24
CA MET A 294 -0.18 -11.77 -4.07
C MET A 294 -0.36 -11.18 -5.47
N ALA A 295 -1.48 -11.47 -6.13
CA ALA A 295 -1.81 -10.89 -7.44
C ALA A 295 -1.87 -9.35 -7.43
N LYS A 296 -2.41 -8.76 -6.35
CA LYS A 296 -2.44 -7.32 -6.15
C LYS A 296 -1.03 -6.74 -5.99
N ILE A 297 -0.21 -7.35 -5.13
CA ILE A 297 1.19 -6.93 -4.90
C ILE A 297 1.98 -6.99 -6.21
N HIS A 298 1.84 -8.07 -6.96
CA HIS A 298 2.50 -8.23 -8.23
C HIS A 298 2.07 -7.14 -9.24
N THR A 299 0.77 -6.86 -9.31
CA THR A 299 0.20 -5.89 -10.25
C THR A 299 0.56 -4.44 -9.89
N LEU A 300 0.51 -4.08 -8.60
CA LEU A 300 0.61 -2.69 -8.14
C LEU A 300 1.98 -2.30 -7.59
N GLU A 301 2.83 -3.26 -7.25
CA GLU A 301 4.14 -3.00 -6.63
C GLU A 301 5.27 -3.64 -7.45
N TRP A 302 5.27 -4.96 -7.68
CA TRP A 302 6.37 -5.60 -8.41
C TRP A 302 6.47 -5.13 -9.86
N THR A 303 5.35 -5.15 -10.59
CA THR A 303 5.34 -4.74 -12.01
C THR A 303 5.77 -3.28 -12.16
N PRO A 304 5.21 -2.30 -11.41
CA PRO A 304 5.69 -0.92 -11.46
C PRO A 304 7.17 -0.74 -11.06
N ALA A 305 7.76 -1.65 -10.27
CA ALA A 305 9.19 -1.58 -9.94
C ALA A 305 10.08 -1.99 -11.14
N ILE A 306 9.73 -3.08 -11.84
CA ILE A 306 10.53 -3.57 -12.97
C ILE A 306 10.25 -2.82 -14.28
N ILE A 307 9.10 -2.15 -14.42
CA ILE A 307 8.78 -1.26 -15.53
C ILE A 307 8.40 0.14 -15.01
N ALA A 308 9.34 0.78 -14.31
CA ALA A 308 9.23 2.06 -13.61
C ALA A 308 9.16 3.28 -14.55
N HIS A 309 8.28 3.21 -15.56
CA HIS A 309 7.97 4.30 -16.46
C HIS A 309 6.61 4.93 -16.09
N PRO A 310 6.46 6.27 -16.03
CA PRO A 310 5.23 6.91 -15.53
C PRO A 310 3.94 6.46 -16.22
N THR A 311 4.02 6.14 -17.52
CA THR A 311 2.89 5.60 -18.30
C THR A 311 2.52 4.19 -17.85
N THR A 312 3.48 3.29 -17.65
CA THR A 312 3.19 1.90 -17.25
C THR A 312 2.79 1.80 -15.79
N GLU A 313 3.38 2.60 -14.89
CA GLU A 313 2.89 2.70 -13.51
C GLU A 313 1.40 3.08 -13.47
N SER A 314 1.01 4.06 -14.30
CA SER A 314 -0.40 4.47 -14.41
C SER A 314 -1.27 3.39 -15.06
N ALA A 315 -0.76 2.69 -16.08
CA ALA A 315 -1.45 1.60 -16.76
C ALA A 315 -1.71 0.41 -15.82
N MET A 316 -0.72 0.01 -15.02
CA MET A 316 -0.87 -1.08 -14.06
C MET A 316 -1.87 -0.75 -12.95
N ARG A 317 -1.85 0.51 -12.46
CA ARG A 317 -2.89 0.99 -11.53
C ARG A 317 -4.28 1.00 -12.17
N ALA A 318 -4.38 1.33 -13.46
CA ALA A 318 -5.64 1.28 -14.20
C ALA A 318 -6.12 -0.16 -14.46
N ASN A 319 -5.22 -1.14 -14.62
CA ASN A 319 -5.62 -2.54 -14.70
C ASN A 319 -6.33 -3.01 -13.41
N TRP A 320 -5.92 -2.51 -12.24
CA TRP A 320 -6.55 -2.91 -10.97
C TRP A 320 -7.75 -2.03 -10.57
N PHE A 321 -7.66 -0.71 -10.71
CA PHE A 321 -8.69 0.22 -10.22
C PHE A 321 -9.44 0.98 -11.33
N GLY A 322 -9.06 0.76 -12.59
CA GLY A 322 -9.54 1.53 -13.72
C GLY A 322 -9.01 2.96 -13.75
N VAL A 323 -9.39 3.70 -14.79
CA VAL A 323 -9.02 5.11 -14.92
C VAL A 323 -9.70 6.01 -13.87
N LEU A 324 -10.81 5.56 -13.27
CA LEU A 324 -11.46 6.26 -12.15
C LEU A 324 -10.67 6.13 -10.85
N GLY A 325 -9.87 5.08 -10.72
CA GLY A 325 -8.86 4.91 -9.68
C GLY A 325 -9.38 4.48 -8.31
N GLN A 326 -8.43 4.12 -7.45
CA GLN A 326 -8.68 3.50 -6.14
C GLN A 326 -9.62 4.28 -5.22
N ARG A 327 -9.54 5.62 -5.22
CA ARG A 327 -10.40 6.47 -4.36
C ARG A 327 -11.85 6.44 -4.82
N PHE A 328 -12.09 6.31 -6.13
CA PHE A 328 -13.44 6.16 -6.66
C PHE A 328 -13.98 4.78 -6.29
N ASP A 329 -13.19 3.74 -6.55
CA ASP A 329 -13.58 2.36 -6.30
C ASP A 329 -13.90 2.10 -4.81
N GLY A 330 -13.03 2.54 -3.89
CA GLY A 330 -13.28 2.39 -2.46
C GLY A 330 -14.44 3.23 -1.90
N ARG A 331 -14.89 4.28 -2.60
CA ARG A 331 -16.01 5.14 -2.14
C ARG A 331 -17.37 4.68 -2.66
N TYR A 332 -17.41 4.19 -3.90
CA TYR A 332 -18.66 3.92 -4.60
C TYR A 332 -18.86 2.43 -4.95
N GLY A 333 -17.83 1.60 -4.76
CA GLY A 333 -17.79 0.25 -5.29
C GLY A 333 -17.86 0.24 -6.83
N ARG A 334 -18.07 -0.94 -7.41
CA ARG A 334 -18.26 -1.09 -8.85
C ARG A 334 -19.66 -0.62 -9.28
N LEU A 335 -19.71 0.33 -10.20
CA LEU A 335 -20.93 0.91 -10.81
C LEU A 335 -21.06 0.61 -12.31
N THR A 336 -19.97 0.21 -12.97
CA THR A 336 -19.95 -0.16 -14.39
C THR A 336 -19.24 -1.49 -14.59
N PRO A 337 -19.66 -2.33 -15.56
CA PRO A 337 -18.92 -3.54 -15.93
C PRO A 337 -17.62 -3.24 -16.70
N SER A 338 -17.36 -1.98 -17.07
CA SER A 338 -16.17 -1.62 -17.85
C SER A 338 -14.89 -1.80 -17.06
N GLU A 339 -13.99 -2.64 -17.58
CA GLU A 339 -12.65 -2.82 -17.00
C GLU A 339 -11.75 -1.58 -17.17
N VAL A 340 -11.98 -0.80 -18.22
CA VAL A 340 -11.20 0.43 -18.47
C VAL A 340 -11.54 1.48 -17.41
N LEU A 341 -12.82 1.61 -17.06
CA LEU A 341 -13.27 2.62 -16.10
C LEU A 341 -12.98 2.25 -14.65
N GLN A 342 -13.20 0.99 -14.25
CA GLN A 342 -13.06 0.55 -12.84
C GLN A 342 -12.13 -0.64 -12.59
N GLY A 343 -11.31 -1.02 -13.57
CA GLY A 343 -10.30 -2.07 -13.41
C GLY A 343 -10.84 -3.46 -13.74
N ILE A 344 -9.97 -4.46 -13.78
CA ILE A 344 -10.36 -5.85 -14.03
C ILE A 344 -11.01 -6.49 -12.78
N PRO A 345 -10.49 -6.27 -11.55
CA PRO A 345 -11.13 -6.77 -10.33
C PRO A 345 -12.64 -6.48 -10.26
N GLY A 346 -13.46 -7.51 -10.16
CA GLY A 346 -14.92 -7.40 -10.11
C GLY A 346 -15.63 -7.15 -11.45
N SER A 347 -14.92 -7.10 -12.59
CA SER A 347 -15.56 -7.00 -13.92
C SER A 347 -16.20 -8.34 -14.32
N PRO A 348 -16.99 -8.41 -15.41
CA PRO A 348 -17.36 -9.70 -15.99
C PRO A 348 -16.14 -10.49 -16.44
N THR A 349 -16.17 -11.81 -16.24
CA THR A 349 -15.15 -12.75 -16.76
C THR A 349 -15.19 -12.77 -18.28
N ASN A 350 -14.03 -12.70 -18.94
CA ASN A 350 -13.96 -12.72 -20.40
C ASN A 350 -12.62 -13.26 -20.92
N HIS A 351 -12.68 -14.30 -21.75
CA HIS A 351 -11.51 -14.94 -22.36
C HIS A 351 -11.19 -14.50 -23.79
N ASP A 352 -11.90 -13.49 -24.33
CA ASP A 352 -11.74 -12.99 -25.71
C ASP A 352 -11.98 -14.05 -26.80
N GLY A 353 -12.88 -15.00 -26.53
CA GLY A 353 -13.24 -16.06 -27.48
C GLY A 353 -12.24 -17.22 -27.57
N VAL A 354 -11.15 -17.19 -26.80
CA VAL A 354 -10.14 -18.24 -26.73
C VAL A 354 -10.08 -18.78 -25.30
N PRO A 355 -10.08 -20.10 -25.04
CA PRO A 355 -9.90 -20.64 -23.70
C PRO A 355 -8.66 -20.06 -22.99
N TYR A 356 -8.74 -19.89 -21.68
CA TYR A 356 -7.62 -19.42 -20.89
C TYR A 356 -6.57 -20.51 -20.72
N SER A 357 -5.34 -20.13 -21.04
CA SER A 357 -4.11 -20.83 -20.71
C SER A 357 -2.97 -19.81 -20.65
N LEU A 358 -1.89 -20.16 -19.96
CA LEU A 358 -0.61 -19.50 -20.21
C LEU A 358 0.00 -20.08 -21.49
N THR A 359 0.91 -19.33 -22.09
CA THR A 359 1.44 -19.62 -23.42
C THR A 359 2.92 -19.94 -23.41
N GLU A 360 3.39 -20.65 -24.41
CA GLU A 360 4.83 -20.93 -24.56
C GLU A 360 5.66 -19.64 -24.70
N GLU A 361 5.09 -18.62 -25.34
CA GLU A 361 5.73 -17.31 -25.47
C GLU A 361 5.80 -16.57 -24.13
N PHE A 362 4.79 -16.74 -23.26
CA PHE A 362 4.84 -16.25 -21.89
C PHE A 362 5.96 -16.91 -21.09
N VAL A 363 6.13 -18.22 -21.22
CA VAL A 363 7.26 -18.95 -20.61
C VAL A 363 8.60 -18.43 -21.13
N ALA A 364 8.73 -18.20 -22.44
CA ALA A 364 9.98 -17.73 -23.03
C ALA A 364 10.39 -16.33 -22.55
N VAL A 365 9.45 -15.37 -22.44
CA VAL A 365 9.78 -13.99 -22.03
C VAL A 365 10.02 -13.83 -20.52
N TYR A 366 9.61 -14.81 -19.70
CA TYR A 366 9.85 -14.84 -18.25
C TYR A 366 11.16 -15.52 -17.84
N ARG A 367 11.99 -15.93 -18.80
CA ARG A 367 13.36 -16.40 -18.55
C ARG A 367 14.25 -15.22 -18.15
N MET A 368 14.18 -14.84 -16.87
CA MET A 368 14.83 -13.66 -16.29
C MET A 368 15.98 -14.03 -15.33
N HIS A 369 16.63 -15.18 -15.56
CA HIS A 369 17.75 -15.68 -14.74
C HIS A 369 18.90 -14.70 -14.47
N PRO A 370 19.24 -13.73 -15.35
CA PRO A 370 20.24 -12.70 -15.02
C PRO A 370 19.95 -11.90 -13.74
N LEU A 371 18.70 -11.88 -13.26
CA LEU A 371 18.33 -11.23 -12.00
C LEU A 371 19.05 -11.85 -10.78
N ILE A 372 19.40 -13.13 -10.84
CA ILE A 372 20.05 -13.82 -9.73
C ILE A 372 21.54 -13.41 -9.66
N PRO A 373 22.07 -12.97 -8.51
CA PRO A 373 23.49 -12.69 -8.34
C PRO A 373 24.28 -14.00 -8.16
N ASP A 374 25.58 -13.99 -8.46
CA ASP A 374 26.45 -15.13 -8.14
C ASP A 374 26.77 -15.18 -6.64
N ASP A 375 26.83 -14.02 -6.01
CA ASP A 375 27.19 -13.84 -4.61
C ASP A 375 26.06 -13.18 -3.81
N TYR A 376 25.97 -13.51 -2.52
CA TYR A 376 25.03 -12.90 -1.60
C TYR A 376 25.71 -12.56 -0.27
N VAL A 377 25.46 -11.34 0.18
CA VAL A 377 26.01 -10.83 1.43
C VAL A 377 24.89 -10.70 2.45
N VAL A 378 25.00 -11.46 3.55
CA VAL A 378 24.14 -11.30 4.73
C VAL A 378 24.65 -10.12 5.54
N ARG A 379 23.76 -9.19 5.84
CA ARG A 379 24.01 -7.94 6.55
C ARG A 379 23.12 -7.84 7.77
N SER A 380 23.68 -7.33 8.86
CA SER A 380 22.88 -7.02 10.04
C SER A 380 22.02 -5.79 9.78
N LEU A 381 20.71 -5.93 9.96
CA LEU A 381 19.76 -4.82 9.97
C LEU A 381 20.11 -3.76 11.04
N ARG A 382 20.76 -4.18 12.12
CA ARG A 382 21.11 -3.31 13.25
C ARG A 382 22.18 -2.28 12.92
N ASP A 383 23.24 -2.68 12.22
CA ASP A 383 24.43 -1.84 12.03
C ASP A 383 25.03 -1.90 10.62
N ASP A 384 24.32 -2.52 9.66
CA ASP A 384 24.74 -2.73 8.26
C ASP A 384 26.11 -3.45 8.13
N LYS A 385 26.54 -4.14 9.18
CA LYS A 385 27.75 -4.96 9.11
C LYS A 385 27.46 -6.22 8.31
N GLU A 386 28.41 -6.56 7.45
CA GLU A 386 28.47 -7.86 6.81
C GLU A 386 28.67 -8.95 7.87
N LEU A 387 27.77 -9.92 7.87
CA LEU A 387 27.74 -11.06 8.78
C LEU A 387 28.29 -12.31 8.11
N ALA A 388 27.99 -12.48 6.82
CA ALA A 388 28.49 -13.58 6.00
C ALA A 388 28.41 -13.23 4.51
N HIS A 389 29.19 -13.97 3.74
CA HIS A 389 29.24 -13.92 2.29
C HIS A 389 29.13 -15.36 1.78
N TYR A 390 28.24 -15.58 0.81
CA TYR A 390 27.95 -16.89 0.24
C TYR A 390 27.92 -16.81 -1.27
N GLU A 391 28.40 -17.86 -1.93
CA GLU A 391 28.12 -18.09 -3.35
C GLU A 391 26.73 -18.73 -3.52
N LEU A 392 26.12 -18.58 -4.70
CA LEU A 392 24.76 -19.05 -5.00
C LEU A 392 24.52 -20.54 -4.64
N PRO A 393 25.44 -21.49 -4.89
CA PRO A 393 25.25 -22.90 -4.51
C PRO A 393 25.07 -23.09 -3.00
N GLU A 394 25.67 -22.24 -2.16
CA GLU A 394 25.56 -22.31 -0.71
C GLU A 394 24.24 -21.75 -0.16
N LEU A 395 23.42 -21.18 -1.04
CA LEU A 395 22.10 -20.60 -0.76
C LEU A 395 20.96 -21.40 -1.40
N ALA A 396 21.30 -22.39 -2.22
CA ALA A 396 20.37 -23.33 -2.84
C ALA A 396 20.23 -24.59 -1.97
N LEU A 397 19.30 -25.48 -2.33
CA LEU A 397 19.21 -26.79 -1.69
C LEU A 397 20.53 -27.58 -1.86
N PRO A 398 20.97 -28.32 -0.83
CA PRO A 398 20.27 -28.63 0.42
C PRO A 398 20.42 -27.58 1.54
N HIS A 399 21.18 -26.50 1.33
CA HIS A 399 21.61 -25.59 2.40
C HIS A 399 20.54 -24.59 2.88
N VAL A 400 19.41 -24.48 2.19
CA VAL A 400 18.38 -23.46 2.47
C VAL A 400 17.94 -23.44 3.94
N ARG A 401 17.59 -24.62 4.49
CA ARG A 401 17.13 -24.75 5.89
C ARG A 401 18.23 -24.36 6.87
N ASP A 402 19.47 -24.78 6.62
CA ASP A 402 20.62 -24.41 7.44
C ASP A 402 20.83 -22.89 7.45
N ARG A 403 20.70 -22.23 6.30
CA ARG A 403 20.82 -20.77 6.19
C ARG A 403 19.71 -20.02 6.91
N LEU A 404 18.47 -20.52 6.85
CA LEU A 404 17.35 -19.96 7.63
C LEU A 404 17.53 -20.16 9.14
N ALA A 405 18.08 -21.30 9.57
CA ALA A 405 18.37 -21.56 10.97
C ALA A 405 19.57 -20.75 11.50
N GLN A 406 20.50 -20.40 10.61
CA GLN A 406 21.73 -19.69 10.96
C GLN A 406 21.53 -18.18 11.18
N TRP A 407 20.58 -17.56 10.49
CA TRP A 407 20.40 -16.10 10.47
C TRP A 407 18.99 -15.67 10.83
N GLU A 408 18.88 -14.52 11.50
CA GLU A 408 17.58 -13.89 11.76
C GLU A 408 16.88 -13.54 10.44
N THR A 409 15.59 -13.83 10.34
CA THR A 409 14.83 -13.60 9.10
C THR A 409 14.77 -12.11 8.74
N ASP A 410 14.76 -11.21 9.73
CA ASP A 410 14.86 -9.76 9.52
C ASP A 410 16.17 -9.34 8.83
N ASP A 411 17.31 -9.94 9.20
CA ASP A 411 18.61 -9.69 8.56
C ASP A 411 18.61 -10.19 7.12
N LEU A 412 17.97 -11.34 6.85
CA LEU A 412 17.86 -11.89 5.50
C LEU A 412 16.98 -11.01 4.59
N PHE A 413 15.81 -10.57 5.05
CA PHE A 413 14.98 -9.63 4.29
C PHE A 413 15.67 -8.29 4.07
N TYR A 414 16.33 -7.75 5.10
CA TYR A 414 17.13 -6.53 4.99
C TYR A 414 18.20 -6.65 3.91
N SER A 415 18.96 -7.76 3.94
CA SER A 415 20.03 -8.06 3.00
C SER A 415 19.52 -8.13 1.56
N MET A 416 18.39 -8.80 1.31
CA MET A 416 17.75 -8.79 -0.02
C MET A 416 17.22 -7.41 -0.41
N GLY A 417 16.74 -6.64 0.56
CA GLY A 417 16.24 -5.29 0.36
C GLY A 417 17.32 -4.28 -0.06
N VAL A 418 18.54 -4.41 0.45
CA VAL A 418 19.67 -3.51 0.13
C VAL A 418 20.57 -4.01 -1.00
N ALA A 419 20.48 -5.29 -1.35
CA ALA A 419 21.18 -5.87 -2.50
C ALA A 419 20.40 -5.59 -3.80
N ASN A 420 21.13 -5.42 -4.91
CA ASN A 420 20.51 -5.30 -6.24
C ASN A 420 20.54 -6.67 -6.94
N PRO A 421 19.52 -7.01 -7.75
CA PRO A 421 19.60 -8.14 -8.66
C PRO A 421 20.44 -7.75 -9.89
N GLY A 422 20.75 -8.72 -10.77
CA GLY A 422 21.43 -8.42 -12.03
C GLY A 422 20.50 -7.85 -13.10
N GLN A 423 21.01 -7.03 -14.03
CA GLN A 423 20.27 -6.57 -15.21
C GLN A 423 20.00 -7.73 -16.19
N ILE A 424 18.81 -7.74 -16.79
CA ILE A 424 18.45 -8.71 -17.84
C ILE A 424 19.08 -8.25 -19.16
N THR A 425 20.33 -8.65 -19.38
CA THR A 425 21.11 -8.26 -20.55
C THR A 425 22.17 -9.30 -20.91
N LEU A 426 22.79 -9.15 -22.08
CA LEU A 426 23.91 -10.00 -22.48
C LEU A 426 25.08 -9.84 -21.50
N HIS A 427 25.89 -10.90 -21.40
CA HIS A 427 27.05 -10.94 -20.52
C HIS A 427 26.72 -10.70 -19.04
N ASN A 428 25.56 -11.16 -18.57
CA ASN A 428 25.15 -11.01 -17.17
C ASN A 428 24.37 -12.21 -16.59
N PHE A 429 24.40 -13.35 -17.28
CA PHE A 429 23.81 -14.61 -16.81
C PHE A 429 24.71 -15.24 -15.72
N PRO A 430 24.16 -15.71 -14.59
CA PRO A 430 24.96 -16.15 -13.44
C PRO A 430 25.82 -17.36 -13.79
N ILE A 431 27.08 -17.35 -13.37
CA ILE A 431 28.06 -18.40 -13.69
C ILE A 431 27.65 -19.72 -13.03
N HIS A 432 27.16 -19.68 -11.78
CA HIS A 432 26.70 -20.87 -11.07
C HIS A 432 25.45 -21.52 -11.69
N LEU A 433 24.71 -20.79 -12.55
CA LEU A 433 23.60 -21.37 -13.31
C LEU A 433 24.06 -21.99 -14.65
N GLN A 434 25.30 -21.76 -15.08
CA GLN A 434 25.90 -22.41 -16.25
C GLN A 434 26.63 -23.71 -15.93
N ASP A 435 26.76 -24.02 -14.63
CA ASP A 435 27.27 -25.26 -14.05
C ASP A 435 26.38 -25.65 -12.86
N PHE A 436 25.09 -25.83 -13.15
CA PHE A 436 24.07 -26.01 -12.13
C PHE A 436 23.91 -27.48 -11.76
N HIS A 437 24.12 -27.80 -10.48
CA HIS A 437 23.98 -29.16 -9.95
C HIS A 437 22.70 -29.27 -9.13
N ARG A 438 21.78 -30.13 -9.59
CA ARG A 438 20.62 -30.55 -8.80
C ARG A 438 20.97 -31.83 -8.04
N VAL A 439 20.37 -32.00 -6.87
CA VAL A 439 20.56 -33.22 -6.07
C VAL A 439 20.14 -34.44 -6.90
N ASP A 440 21.05 -35.40 -7.04
CA ASP A 440 20.86 -36.65 -7.80
C ASP A 440 20.50 -36.49 -9.30
N ASP A 441 20.86 -35.37 -9.94
CA ASP A 441 20.65 -35.13 -11.39
C ASP A 441 21.96 -34.90 -12.15
N ILE A 442 21.89 -34.89 -13.48
CA ILE A 442 23.01 -34.48 -14.35
C ILE A 442 23.26 -32.97 -14.22
N PRO A 443 24.52 -32.50 -14.25
CA PRO A 443 24.84 -31.07 -14.30
C PRO A 443 24.19 -30.41 -15.52
N ILE A 444 23.72 -29.18 -15.36
CA ILE A 444 22.99 -28.44 -16.42
C ILE A 444 23.61 -27.04 -16.60
N ASP A 445 23.94 -26.69 -17.84
CA ASP A 445 24.06 -25.28 -18.24
C ASP A 445 22.65 -24.74 -18.52
N LEU A 446 22.09 -23.99 -17.56
CA LEU A 446 20.73 -23.46 -17.66
C LEU A 446 20.59 -22.44 -18.79
N ALA A 447 21.64 -21.68 -19.12
CA ALA A 447 21.61 -20.74 -20.24
C ALA A 447 21.49 -21.48 -21.59
N ALA A 448 22.28 -22.55 -21.77
CA ALA A 448 22.18 -23.41 -22.96
C ALA A 448 20.83 -24.14 -23.01
N ALA A 449 20.35 -24.64 -21.86
CA ALA A 449 19.05 -25.29 -21.75
C ALA A 449 17.91 -24.35 -22.16
N ASP A 450 17.91 -23.12 -21.68
CA ASP A 450 16.87 -22.12 -21.97
C ASP A 450 16.77 -21.80 -23.45
N ILE A 451 17.91 -21.61 -24.12
CA ILE A 451 17.97 -21.42 -25.58
C ILE A 451 17.34 -22.62 -26.28
N LEU A 452 17.77 -23.82 -25.90
CA LEU A 452 17.31 -25.05 -26.53
C LEU A 452 15.81 -25.30 -26.29
N ARG A 453 15.30 -24.98 -25.10
CA ARG A 453 13.87 -25.10 -24.78
C ARG A 453 13.00 -24.20 -25.64
N ILE A 454 13.44 -22.96 -25.90
CA ILE A 454 12.71 -22.02 -26.77
C ILE A 454 12.63 -22.61 -28.20
N ARG A 455 13.75 -23.13 -28.71
CA ARG A 455 13.80 -23.76 -30.05
C ARG A 455 12.98 -25.05 -30.11
N GLU A 456 13.12 -25.92 -29.11
CA GLU A 456 12.42 -27.22 -28.99
C GLU A 456 10.91 -27.05 -28.94
N ARG A 457 10.43 -25.97 -28.32
CA ARG A 457 8.99 -25.70 -28.17
C ARG A 457 8.40 -24.90 -29.32
N GLY A 458 9.19 -24.67 -30.38
CA GLY A 458 8.74 -23.95 -31.56
C GLY A 458 8.35 -22.50 -31.28
N VAL A 459 8.97 -21.85 -30.30
CA VAL A 459 8.76 -20.40 -30.10
C VAL A 459 9.59 -19.65 -31.16
N PRO A 460 8.99 -18.74 -31.95
CA PRO A 460 9.69 -18.04 -33.02
C PRO A 460 10.93 -17.26 -32.55
N ARG A 461 11.96 -17.23 -33.41
CA ARG A 461 13.17 -16.41 -33.24
C ARG A 461 12.84 -14.91 -33.17
N TYR A 462 13.78 -14.09 -32.71
CA TYR A 462 13.55 -12.69 -32.31
C TYR A 462 12.83 -11.83 -33.37
N ASN A 463 13.31 -11.77 -34.61
CA ASN A 463 12.69 -10.93 -35.64
C ASN A 463 11.31 -11.43 -36.08
N ALA A 464 11.13 -12.75 -36.21
CA ALA A 464 9.83 -13.35 -36.49
C ALA A 464 8.82 -13.01 -35.38
N PHE A 465 9.25 -13.13 -34.13
CA PHE A 465 8.47 -12.77 -32.95
C PHE A 465 8.07 -11.29 -32.94
N ARG A 466 9.00 -10.38 -33.26
CA ARG A 466 8.71 -8.93 -33.36
C ARG A 466 7.66 -8.62 -34.41
N ARG A 467 7.72 -9.26 -35.60
CA ARG A 467 6.71 -9.06 -36.65
C ARG A 467 5.31 -9.44 -36.16
N MET A 468 5.20 -10.55 -35.42
CA MET A 468 3.92 -11.01 -34.84
C MET A 468 3.40 -10.09 -33.74
N LEU A 469 4.27 -9.36 -33.06
CA LEU A 469 3.90 -8.33 -32.10
C LEU A 469 3.76 -6.95 -32.74
N ARG A 470 3.76 -6.89 -34.08
CA ARG A 470 3.65 -5.67 -34.89
C ARG A 470 4.77 -4.66 -34.62
N LEU A 471 5.90 -5.11 -34.06
CA LEU A 471 7.10 -4.31 -33.89
C LEU A 471 7.93 -4.29 -35.18
N LYS A 472 8.71 -3.23 -35.39
CA LYS A 472 9.69 -3.17 -36.49
C LYS A 472 10.78 -4.23 -36.25
N PRO A 473 10.99 -5.22 -37.14
CA PRO A 473 12.12 -6.14 -37.02
C PRO A 473 13.44 -5.38 -37.24
N ALA A 474 14.52 -5.83 -36.62
CA ALA A 474 15.84 -5.23 -36.81
C ALA A 474 16.40 -5.63 -38.18
N ALA A 475 16.77 -4.67 -39.02
CA ALA A 475 17.34 -4.94 -40.34
C ALA A 475 18.84 -5.29 -40.29
N THR A 476 19.53 -4.88 -39.22
CA THR A 476 20.96 -5.10 -38.99
C THR A 476 21.20 -5.37 -37.50
N PHE A 477 22.38 -5.87 -37.15
CA PHE A 477 22.77 -6.05 -35.75
C PHE A 477 22.87 -4.72 -35.00
N GLU A 478 23.27 -3.64 -35.68
CA GLU A 478 23.28 -2.26 -35.14
C GLU A 478 21.88 -1.70 -34.87
N GLU A 479 20.84 -2.17 -35.58
CA GLU A 479 19.46 -1.83 -35.24
C GLU A 479 18.92 -2.66 -34.07
N LEU A 480 19.50 -3.85 -33.81
CA LEU A 480 19.08 -4.74 -32.73
C LEU A 480 19.61 -4.26 -31.37
N THR A 481 20.85 -3.75 -31.33
CA THR A 481 21.50 -3.29 -30.10
C THR A 481 22.30 -2.01 -30.31
N ASP A 482 22.32 -1.14 -29.30
CA ASP A 482 23.13 0.09 -29.28
C ASP A 482 24.59 -0.15 -28.84
N ASN A 483 24.93 -1.37 -28.45
CA ASN A 483 26.28 -1.77 -28.11
C ASN A 483 27.02 -2.34 -29.34
N PRO A 484 28.04 -1.63 -29.89
CA PRO A 484 28.73 -2.07 -31.10
C PRO A 484 29.53 -3.38 -30.91
N ALA A 485 29.98 -3.68 -29.70
CA ALA A 485 30.67 -4.94 -29.42
C ALA A 485 29.70 -6.13 -29.48
N TRP A 486 28.51 -5.98 -28.89
CA TRP A 486 27.47 -7.00 -28.97
C TRP A 486 26.97 -7.19 -30.39
N ALA A 487 26.83 -6.11 -31.17
CA ALA A 487 26.46 -6.22 -32.59
C ALA A 487 27.47 -7.06 -33.39
N GLU A 488 28.77 -6.90 -33.13
CA GLU A 488 29.83 -7.70 -33.76
C GLU A 488 29.83 -9.16 -33.28
N GLU A 489 29.66 -9.42 -31.98
CA GLU A 489 29.57 -10.80 -31.46
C GLU A 489 28.35 -11.54 -32.02
N LEU A 490 27.19 -10.88 -32.07
CA LEU A 490 25.97 -11.41 -32.67
C LEU A 490 26.19 -11.71 -34.16
N ARG A 491 26.88 -10.81 -34.89
CA ARG A 491 27.26 -11.03 -36.29
C ARG A 491 28.13 -12.26 -36.46
N GLN A 492 29.14 -12.44 -35.62
CA GLN A 492 30.05 -13.59 -35.67
C GLN A 492 29.33 -14.91 -35.39
N ILE A 493 28.39 -14.93 -34.44
CA ILE A 493 27.70 -16.15 -34.00
C ILE A 493 26.53 -16.51 -34.91
N TYR A 494 25.70 -15.54 -35.29
CA TYR A 494 24.47 -15.78 -36.03
C TYR A 494 24.63 -15.58 -37.55
N GLY A 495 25.52 -14.69 -37.98
CA GLY A 495 25.71 -14.30 -39.39
C GLY A 495 24.56 -13.48 -39.99
N ASP A 496 23.32 -13.82 -39.64
CA ASP A 496 22.08 -13.18 -40.08
C ASP A 496 21.21 -12.82 -38.85
N VAL A 497 20.68 -11.59 -38.84
CA VAL A 497 19.83 -11.06 -37.78
C VAL A 497 18.52 -11.86 -37.61
N GLU A 498 18.03 -12.51 -38.67
CA GLU A 498 16.84 -13.37 -38.61
C GLU A 498 17.05 -14.64 -37.78
N ARG A 499 18.31 -15.07 -37.60
CA ARG A 499 18.65 -16.29 -36.85
C ARG A 499 18.77 -16.05 -35.34
N VAL A 500 18.73 -14.79 -34.89
CA VAL A 500 18.93 -14.45 -33.48
C VAL A 500 17.84 -15.09 -32.62
N ASP A 501 18.25 -15.90 -31.65
CA ASP A 501 17.36 -16.50 -30.66
C ASP A 501 16.51 -15.44 -29.96
N LEU A 502 15.24 -15.78 -29.66
CA LEU A 502 14.34 -14.85 -28.98
C LEU A 502 14.99 -14.28 -27.71
N MET A 503 15.41 -15.15 -26.78
CA MET A 503 16.03 -14.73 -25.51
C MET A 503 17.23 -13.79 -25.70
N ILE A 504 18.09 -14.09 -26.69
CA ILE A 504 19.28 -13.27 -26.98
C ILE A 504 18.87 -11.90 -27.51
N GLY A 505 17.91 -11.84 -28.43
CA GLY A 505 17.36 -10.58 -28.90
C GLY A 505 16.70 -9.77 -27.78
N LEU A 506 15.95 -10.41 -26.88
CA LEU A 506 15.34 -9.73 -25.72
C LEU A 506 16.39 -9.11 -24.79
N TYR A 507 17.54 -9.76 -24.61
CA TYR A 507 18.61 -9.32 -23.71
C TYR A 507 19.47 -8.20 -24.33
N ALA A 508 19.67 -8.26 -25.65
CA ALA A 508 20.43 -7.29 -26.42
C ALA A 508 19.64 -6.01 -26.77
N GLU A 509 18.31 -6.10 -26.81
CA GLU A 509 17.42 -4.99 -27.17
C GLU A 509 17.54 -3.81 -26.17
N PRO A 510 17.71 -2.57 -26.68
CA PRO A 510 17.67 -1.36 -25.87
C PRO A 510 16.31 -1.22 -25.17
N LYS A 511 16.36 -1.02 -23.86
CA LYS A 511 15.15 -1.00 -23.01
C LYS A 511 14.56 0.41 -22.96
N PRO A 512 13.21 0.55 -22.91
CA PRO A 512 12.60 1.83 -22.55
C PRO A 512 13.14 2.36 -21.20
N PRO A 513 13.22 3.69 -21.00
CA PRO A 513 13.64 4.24 -19.72
C PRO A 513 12.81 3.69 -18.55
N GLY A 514 13.49 3.18 -17.52
CA GLY A 514 12.87 2.58 -16.34
C GLY A 514 12.47 1.10 -16.47
N PHE A 515 12.71 0.46 -17.62
CA PHE A 515 12.40 -0.96 -17.82
C PHE A 515 13.59 -1.88 -17.46
N GLY A 516 13.27 -2.99 -16.80
CA GLY A 516 14.19 -4.09 -16.52
C GLY A 516 14.32 -5.12 -17.65
N PHE A 517 13.34 -5.18 -18.57
CA PHE A 517 13.33 -6.07 -19.73
C PHE A 517 12.89 -5.34 -21.02
N SER A 518 13.00 -5.99 -22.17
CA SER A 518 12.76 -5.38 -23.48
C SER A 518 11.30 -5.00 -23.74
N ASP A 519 11.07 -4.05 -24.66
CA ASP A 519 9.71 -3.71 -25.10
C ASP A 519 9.04 -4.89 -25.82
N THR A 520 9.82 -5.74 -26.51
CA THR A 520 9.32 -6.99 -27.09
C THR A 520 8.71 -7.91 -26.03
N ALA A 521 9.41 -8.17 -24.92
CA ALA A 521 8.87 -8.97 -23.80
C ALA A 521 7.64 -8.30 -23.17
N PHE A 522 7.65 -6.97 -23.08
CA PHE A 522 6.53 -6.19 -22.56
C PHE A 522 5.24 -6.36 -23.37
N ARG A 523 5.28 -6.61 -24.69
CA ARG A 523 4.06 -6.85 -25.48
C ARG A 523 3.32 -8.11 -25.03
N ILE A 524 4.04 -9.18 -24.73
CA ILE A 524 3.46 -10.39 -24.13
C ILE A 524 2.93 -10.09 -22.73
N PHE A 525 3.67 -9.31 -21.94
CA PHE A 525 3.26 -8.91 -20.59
C PHE A 525 1.92 -8.14 -20.60
N ILE A 526 1.76 -7.14 -21.48
CA ILE A 526 0.51 -6.36 -21.60
C ILE A 526 -0.71 -7.27 -21.83
N LEU A 527 -0.55 -8.25 -22.73
CA LEU A 527 -1.60 -9.21 -23.08
C LEU A 527 -1.86 -10.16 -21.91
N MET A 528 -0.83 -10.89 -21.48
CA MET A 528 -0.98 -12.02 -20.56
C MET A 528 -1.21 -11.59 -19.11
N ALA A 529 -0.59 -10.50 -18.62
CA ALA A 529 -0.83 -10.02 -17.26
C ALA A 529 -2.29 -9.56 -17.07
N SER A 530 -2.85 -8.86 -18.06
CA SER A 530 -4.27 -8.51 -18.04
C SER A 530 -5.15 -9.77 -18.15
N ARG A 531 -4.72 -10.76 -18.95
CA ARG A 531 -5.44 -12.01 -19.19
C ARG A 531 -5.56 -12.90 -17.95
N ARG A 532 -4.51 -12.99 -17.13
CA ARG A 532 -4.51 -13.76 -15.86
C ARG A 532 -5.60 -13.29 -14.90
N LEU A 533 -5.83 -11.97 -14.82
CA LEU A 533 -6.87 -11.41 -13.96
C LEU A 533 -8.27 -11.56 -14.58
N ARG A 534 -8.44 -11.20 -15.85
CA ARG A 534 -9.79 -11.10 -16.46
C ARG A 534 -10.43 -12.43 -16.82
N SER A 535 -9.62 -13.47 -16.98
CA SER A 535 -10.09 -14.82 -17.29
C SER A 535 -10.46 -15.62 -16.03
N ASP A 536 -10.05 -15.17 -14.86
CA ASP A 536 -10.24 -15.91 -13.61
C ASP A 536 -11.49 -15.37 -12.91
N ARG A 537 -12.47 -16.25 -12.65
CA ARG A 537 -13.74 -15.83 -12.02
C ARG A 537 -13.51 -15.22 -10.65
N PHE A 538 -12.52 -15.70 -9.91
CA PHE A 538 -12.23 -15.22 -8.56
C PHE A 538 -11.58 -13.83 -8.55
N PHE A 539 -11.09 -13.33 -9.68
CA PHE A 539 -10.69 -11.93 -9.85
C PHE A 539 -11.77 -11.09 -10.55
N THR A 540 -12.80 -11.71 -11.12
CA THR A 540 -13.83 -11.02 -11.91
C THR A 540 -15.20 -11.21 -11.27
N THR A 541 -16.05 -12.05 -11.84
CA THR A 541 -17.45 -12.20 -11.44
C THR A 541 -17.62 -12.57 -9.96
N ASP A 542 -16.69 -13.36 -9.41
CA ASP A 542 -16.70 -13.83 -8.03
C ASP A 542 -15.78 -13.02 -7.10
N PHE A 543 -15.18 -11.92 -7.56
CA PHE A 543 -14.40 -11.01 -6.70
C PHE A 543 -15.33 -10.11 -5.88
N THR A 544 -16.01 -10.72 -4.91
CA THR A 544 -17.08 -10.10 -4.12
C THR A 544 -16.98 -10.49 -2.64
N PRO A 545 -17.56 -9.68 -1.72
CA PRO A 545 -17.64 -10.05 -0.31
C PRO A 545 -18.38 -11.37 -0.05
N ALA A 546 -19.32 -11.77 -0.90
CA ALA A 546 -19.99 -13.06 -0.75
C ALA A 546 -19.03 -14.25 -0.94
N MET A 547 -18.05 -14.10 -1.85
CA MET A 547 -17.06 -15.13 -2.12
C MET A 547 -15.85 -15.04 -1.18
N TYR A 548 -15.36 -13.83 -0.87
CA TYR A 548 -14.13 -13.60 -0.10
C TYR A 548 -14.37 -13.29 1.38
N THR A 549 -15.62 -13.08 1.80
CA THR A 549 -16.03 -12.36 3.03
C THR A 549 -15.70 -10.85 2.97
N GLU A 550 -16.45 -10.04 3.74
CA GLU A 550 -16.12 -8.61 3.91
C GLU A 550 -14.70 -8.43 4.46
N ALA A 551 -14.34 -9.19 5.49
CA ALA A 551 -13.02 -9.14 6.11
C ALA A 551 -11.89 -9.52 5.14
N GLY A 552 -12.12 -10.52 4.30
CA GLY A 552 -11.17 -10.94 3.27
C GLY A 552 -11.00 -9.89 2.17
N MET A 553 -12.10 -9.27 1.71
CA MET A 553 -12.03 -8.16 0.75
C MET A 553 -11.27 -6.97 1.35
N ASP A 554 -11.59 -6.58 2.59
CA ASP A 554 -10.87 -5.51 3.32
C ASP A 554 -9.38 -5.83 3.45
N TRP A 555 -9.03 -7.10 3.71
CA TRP A 555 -7.64 -7.54 3.79
C TRP A 555 -6.92 -7.33 2.45
N VAL A 556 -7.51 -7.76 1.33
CA VAL A 556 -6.96 -7.53 -0.01
C VAL A 556 -6.84 -6.03 -0.29
N HIS A 557 -7.84 -5.22 0.04
CA HIS A 557 -7.84 -3.79 -0.27
C HIS A 557 -6.83 -2.96 0.51
N THR A 558 -6.63 -3.27 1.79
CA THR A 558 -5.82 -2.45 2.72
C THR A 558 -4.36 -2.86 2.79
N ASN A 559 -4.01 -4.06 2.31
CA ASN A 559 -2.64 -4.57 2.39
C ASN A 559 -1.80 -4.38 1.11
N SER A 560 -0.48 -4.34 1.33
CA SER A 560 0.60 -4.16 0.35
C SER A 560 1.79 -5.02 0.78
N MET A 561 2.80 -5.20 -0.07
CA MET A 561 4.01 -5.93 0.32
C MET A 561 4.67 -5.32 1.56
N ARG A 562 4.62 -3.99 1.70
CA ARG A 562 5.17 -3.29 2.87
C ARG A 562 4.43 -3.66 4.14
N THR A 563 3.09 -3.72 4.11
CA THR A 563 2.30 -4.07 5.31
C THR A 563 2.46 -5.54 5.67
N VAL A 564 2.58 -6.43 4.67
CA VAL A 564 2.85 -7.86 4.90
C VAL A 564 4.23 -8.04 5.55
N LEU A 565 5.29 -7.42 5.01
CA LEU A 565 6.62 -7.44 5.63
C LEU A 565 6.60 -6.91 7.06
N LEU A 566 6.02 -5.73 7.31
CA LEU A 566 6.02 -5.12 8.64
C LEU A 566 5.10 -5.80 9.66
N ARG A 567 4.08 -6.55 9.20
CA ARG A 567 3.25 -7.37 10.09
C ARG A 567 4.04 -8.51 10.71
N HIS A 568 4.91 -9.15 9.92
CA HIS A 568 5.63 -10.35 10.34
C HIS A 568 7.07 -10.07 10.79
N PHE A 569 7.67 -9.00 10.28
CA PHE A 569 9.07 -8.59 10.49
C PHE A 569 9.14 -7.08 10.81
N PRO A 570 8.58 -6.63 11.95
CA PRO A 570 8.45 -5.21 12.28
C PRO A 570 9.80 -4.50 12.49
N ALA A 571 10.89 -5.24 12.74
CA ALA A 571 12.22 -4.65 12.89
C ALA A 571 12.70 -3.97 11.59
N LEU A 572 12.14 -4.34 10.43
CA LEU A 572 12.39 -3.71 9.13
C LEU A 572 11.85 -2.27 9.01
N GLU A 573 11.01 -1.79 9.95
CA GLU A 573 10.36 -0.48 9.87
C GLU A 573 11.32 0.69 9.59
N PRO A 574 12.48 0.83 10.29
CA PRO A 574 13.36 1.97 10.08
C PRO A 574 13.88 2.03 8.65
N THR A 575 14.20 0.87 8.07
CA THR A 575 14.66 0.73 6.68
C THR A 575 13.52 0.95 5.69
N LEU A 576 12.33 0.43 5.98
CA LEU A 576 11.16 0.51 5.10
C LEU A 576 10.35 1.81 5.21
N ARG A 577 10.71 2.72 6.12
CA ARG A 577 9.96 3.98 6.37
C ARG A 577 9.89 4.88 5.14
N SER A 578 11.00 5.06 4.45
CA SER A 578 11.10 5.89 3.24
C SER A 578 10.89 5.13 1.94
N VAL A 579 10.78 3.80 2.01
CA VAL A 579 10.63 2.92 0.84
C VAL A 579 9.18 2.93 0.40
N LYS A 580 8.90 3.57 -0.73
CA LYS A 580 7.54 3.63 -1.32
C LYS A 580 7.09 2.30 -1.93
N ASN A 581 8.02 1.61 -2.58
CA ASN A 581 7.79 0.33 -3.22
C ASN A 581 8.82 -0.67 -2.64
N PRO A 582 8.40 -1.72 -1.93
CA PRO A 582 9.30 -2.68 -1.28
C PRO A 582 10.22 -3.45 -2.22
N PHE A 583 9.99 -3.41 -3.54
CA PHE A 583 10.86 -4.01 -4.55
C PHE A 583 11.92 -3.03 -5.10
N ALA A 584 11.88 -1.76 -4.71
CA ALA A 584 12.95 -0.81 -4.98
C ALA A 584 14.09 -0.97 -3.93
N PRO A 585 15.33 -0.55 -4.24
CA PRO A 585 16.45 -0.61 -3.29
C PRO A 585 16.14 0.07 -1.97
N TRP A 586 16.37 -0.65 -0.87
CA TRP A 586 16.20 -0.12 0.48
C TRP A 586 17.43 0.70 0.87
N PRO A 587 17.25 1.79 1.64
CA PRO A 587 18.37 2.56 2.14
C PRO A 587 19.18 1.73 3.13
N ARG A 588 20.51 1.85 3.09
CA ARG A 588 21.42 1.31 4.11
C ARG A 588 21.40 2.17 5.38
N THR A 589 20.23 2.31 5.97
CA THR A 589 20.03 3.05 7.22
C THR A 589 19.93 2.01 8.33
N PRO A 590 21.02 1.71 9.06
CA PRO A 590 20.95 0.76 10.15
C PRO A 590 19.93 1.21 11.20
N ALA A 591 19.24 0.27 11.82
CA ALA A 591 18.41 0.56 12.99
C ALA A 591 19.32 1.09 14.12
N ARG A 592 19.39 2.42 14.29
CA ARG A 592 20.30 3.07 15.27
C ARG A 592 20.30 2.34 16.61
N ALA A 593 21.51 2.12 17.12
CA ALA A 593 21.87 1.27 18.25
C ALA A 593 20.91 1.30 19.45
N TRP A 594 20.30 0.15 19.74
CA TRP A 594 19.91 -0.19 21.11
C TRP A 594 21.18 -0.36 21.96
N THR A 595 21.42 0.55 22.91
CA THR A 595 22.51 0.44 23.88
C THR A 595 22.18 -0.62 24.93
N ARG A 596 22.71 -1.83 24.69
CA ARG A 596 23.21 -2.86 25.62
C ARG A 596 22.43 -3.11 26.94
N MET A 597 21.74 -4.25 26.99
CA MET A 597 21.83 -5.21 28.11
C MET A 597 21.77 -6.63 27.55
N SER A 598 22.86 -7.38 27.66
CA SER A 598 22.86 -8.83 27.43
C SER A 598 22.49 -9.56 28.73
N PRO A 599 21.71 -10.65 28.67
CA PRO A 599 21.83 -11.77 29.60
C PRO A 599 22.31 -13.06 28.89
N PRO A 600 22.76 -14.08 29.65
CA PRO A 600 23.57 -15.19 29.18
C PRO A 600 22.76 -16.30 28.48
N PRO A 601 23.42 -17.28 27.82
CA PRO A 601 22.72 -18.32 27.08
C PRO A 601 22.16 -19.38 28.03
N THR A 602 20.84 -19.58 28.01
CA THR A 602 20.21 -20.81 28.52
C THR A 602 18.99 -21.19 27.69
N ASP A 603 19.15 -22.30 26.98
CA ASP A 603 18.27 -23.47 26.92
C ASP A 603 16.75 -23.26 27.07
N VAL A 604 16.06 -23.52 25.96
CA VAL A 604 14.66 -23.95 25.78
C VAL A 604 13.66 -23.55 26.89
N ARG A 605 12.81 -22.56 26.59
CA ARG A 605 11.43 -22.49 27.09
C ARG A 605 10.54 -21.56 26.24
N ARG A 606 9.41 -22.12 25.80
CA ARG A 606 8.26 -21.42 25.19
C ARG A 606 7.81 -20.26 26.09
N TYR A 607 7.54 -19.10 25.49
CA TYR A 607 6.78 -18.00 26.11
C TYR A 607 5.76 -17.40 25.11
N PRO A 608 4.66 -16.79 25.60
CA PRO A 608 3.62 -16.14 24.79
C PRO A 608 4.17 -14.89 24.08
N PRO A 609 3.44 -14.31 23.10
CA PRO A 609 3.98 -13.20 22.30
C PRO A 609 4.37 -12.01 23.20
N PRO A 610 5.53 -11.38 22.97
CA PRO A 610 5.91 -10.18 23.69
C PRO A 610 4.98 -9.00 23.32
N PRO A 611 4.70 -8.08 24.25
CA PRO A 611 4.13 -6.79 23.88
C PRO A 611 5.09 -6.12 22.89
N GLY A 612 4.55 -5.60 21.78
CA GLY A 612 5.35 -4.94 20.72
C GLY A 612 6.24 -3.82 21.27
N PRO A 613 7.25 -3.36 20.50
CA PRO A 613 8.16 -2.32 20.95
C PRO A 613 7.36 -1.07 21.36
N GLN A 614 7.61 -0.58 22.57
CA GLN A 614 7.02 0.67 23.05
C GLN A 614 7.48 1.81 22.12
N PRO A 615 6.58 2.66 21.61
CA PRO A 615 6.96 3.75 20.72
C PRO A 615 7.92 4.71 21.45
N THR A 616 9.03 5.06 20.79
CA THR A 616 9.93 6.12 21.28
C THR A 616 9.33 7.48 20.94
N TYR A 617 8.99 8.27 21.94
CA TYR A 617 8.40 9.60 21.75
C TYR A 617 9.49 10.66 21.56
N VAL A 618 9.15 11.73 20.84
CA VAL A 618 10.03 12.88 20.61
C VAL A 618 10.16 13.67 21.90
N PRO A 619 11.37 13.74 22.49
CA PRO A 619 11.57 14.53 23.69
C PRO A 619 11.42 16.01 23.35
N TYR A 620 10.66 16.73 24.16
CA TYR A 620 10.49 18.16 24.02
C TYR A 620 11.81 18.89 24.29
N SER A 621 12.11 19.87 23.44
CA SER A 621 13.10 20.91 23.70
C SER A 621 12.66 22.20 23.00
N ASP A 622 13.09 23.37 23.49
CA ASP A 622 12.77 24.64 22.85
C ASP A 622 13.30 24.73 21.40
N ALA A 623 14.33 23.95 21.05
CA ALA A 623 14.88 23.88 19.70
C ALA A 623 13.93 23.26 18.66
N LEU A 624 12.83 22.64 19.10
CA LEU A 624 11.81 22.08 18.21
C LEU A 624 10.92 23.15 17.57
N GLU A 625 10.80 24.33 18.20
CA GLU A 625 10.09 25.46 17.61
C GLU A 625 11.01 26.23 16.66
N GLN A 626 10.52 26.50 15.44
CA GLN A 626 11.28 27.21 14.41
C GLN A 626 10.46 28.38 13.86
N PRO A 627 10.35 29.50 14.60
CA PRO A 627 9.59 30.66 14.14
C PRO A 627 10.15 31.24 12.84
N GLY A 628 9.26 31.62 11.94
CA GLY A 628 9.66 32.25 10.68
C GLY A 628 10.25 33.66 10.88
N PRO A 629 11.15 34.15 10.00
CA PRO A 629 11.84 35.42 10.18
C PRO A 629 10.93 36.66 10.19
N GLU A 630 9.74 36.58 9.58
CA GLU A 630 8.73 37.66 9.55
C GLU A 630 7.47 37.29 10.35
N GLU A 631 7.49 36.18 11.10
CA GLU A 631 6.27 35.60 11.70
C GLU A 631 5.58 36.58 12.66
N ASP A 632 6.34 37.26 13.52
CA ASP A 632 5.79 38.24 14.45
C ASP A 632 5.06 39.39 13.75
N ARG A 633 5.64 39.90 12.67
CA ARG A 633 5.06 40.96 11.86
C ARG A 633 3.79 40.48 11.15
N GLU A 634 3.77 39.24 10.70
CA GLU A 634 2.60 38.61 10.09
C GLU A 634 1.48 38.39 11.12
N ILE A 635 1.81 37.96 12.34
CA ILE A 635 0.87 37.85 13.46
C ILE A 635 0.26 39.21 13.78
N ASP A 636 1.08 40.26 13.90
CA ASP A 636 0.59 41.62 14.18
C ASP A 636 -0.36 42.12 13.06
N GLY A 637 -0.09 41.73 11.82
CA GLY A 637 -0.98 41.96 10.67
C GLY A 637 -2.35 41.28 10.83
N ILE A 638 -2.37 40.03 11.31
CA ILE A 638 -3.62 39.29 11.59
C ILE A 638 -4.38 39.96 12.74
N VAL A 639 -3.71 40.28 13.84
CA VAL A 639 -4.33 40.96 15.01
C VAL A 639 -4.99 42.26 14.57
N LYS A 640 -4.31 43.08 13.75
CA LYS A 640 -4.87 44.31 13.20
C LYS A 640 -6.12 44.07 12.35
N ALA A 641 -6.10 43.04 11.50
CA ALA A 641 -7.24 42.71 10.65
C ALA A 641 -8.45 42.18 11.46
N LEU A 642 -8.22 41.36 12.48
CA LEU A 642 -9.25 40.88 13.41
C LEU A 642 -9.83 42.02 14.25
N HIS A 643 -9.00 42.95 14.73
CA HIS A 643 -9.45 44.15 15.42
C HIS A 643 -10.39 44.99 14.53
N GLY A 644 -10.09 45.13 13.24
CA GLY A 644 -10.99 45.80 12.28
C GLY A 644 -12.35 45.10 12.12
N ASN A 645 -12.39 43.76 12.21
CA ASN A 645 -13.64 43.01 12.22
C ASN A 645 -14.42 43.21 13.52
N ASN A 646 -13.74 43.24 14.67
CA ASN A 646 -14.34 43.53 15.98
C ASN A 646 -14.98 44.92 16.03
N GLU A 647 -14.29 45.95 15.53
CA GLU A 647 -14.85 47.31 15.42
C GLU A 647 -16.09 47.36 14.51
N TRP A 648 -16.10 46.63 13.40
CA TRP A 648 -17.27 46.52 12.54
C TRP A 648 -18.43 45.79 13.23
N ALA A 649 -18.16 44.66 13.89
CA ALA A 649 -19.16 43.91 14.63
C ALA A 649 -19.74 44.74 15.78
N TYR A 650 -18.90 45.46 16.51
CA TYR A 650 -19.33 46.39 17.57
C TYR A 650 -20.27 47.47 17.04
N LYS A 651 -19.97 48.08 15.87
CA LYS A 651 -20.86 49.05 15.23
C LYS A 651 -22.21 48.46 14.84
N LYS A 652 -22.27 47.16 14.54
CA LYS A 652 -23.50 46.47 14.11
C LYS A 652 -24.34 45.96 15.29
N PHE A 653 -23.69 45.36 16.28
CA PHE A 653 -24.36 44.69 17.41
C PHE A 653 -24.40 45.54 18.68
N HIS A 654 -23.68 46.67 18.71
CA HIS A 654 -23.50 47.53 19.88
C HIS A 654 -23.00 46.77 21.12
N HIS A 655 -22.29 45.67 20.88
CA HIS A 655 -21.75 44.78 21.90
C HIS A 655 -20.39 44.27 21.42
N GLY A 656 -19.40 44.27 22.31
CA GLY A 656 -18.08 43.74 22.07
C GLY A 656 -18.16 42.23 21.93
N LEU A 657 -17.87 41.72 20.74
CA LEU A 657 -17.84 40.30 20.44
C LEU A 657 -16.39 39.79 20.40
N ARG A 658 -16.26 38.47 20.53
CA ARG A 658 -15.00 37.78 20.22
C ARG A 658 -14.78 37.76 18.70
N ASP A 659 -13.53 37.93 18.29
CA ASP A 659 -13.08 37.88 16.89
C ASP A 659 -13.28 36.53 16.20
N ALA A 660 -13.28 35.45 16.98
CA ALA A 660 -13.73 34.11 16.63
C ALA A 660 -14.52 33.54 17.80
N HIS A 661 -15.32 32.50 17.57
CA HIS A 661 -16.10 31.86 18.62
C HIS A 661 -17.15 32.79 19.28
N ALA A 662 -17.78 33.68 18.51
CA ALA A 662 -18.61 34.76 19.04
C ALA A 662 -19.91 34.26 19.69
N LYS A 663 -20.58 33.25 19.12
CA LYS A 663 -21.84 32.73 19.67
C LYS A 663 -21.59 31.60 20.66
N THR A 664 -22.02 31.79 21.92
CA THR A 664 -22.08 30.70 22.91
C THR A 664 -23.26 29.77 22.64
N LEU A 665 -22.99 28.47 22.69
CA LEU A 665 -23.98 27.39 22.57
C LEU A 665 -24.32 26.81 23.94
N ALA A 666 -23.33 26.72 24.84
CA ALA A 666 -23.52 26.32 26.23
C ALA A 666 -22.31 26.74 27.07
N VAL A 667 -22.55 26.96 28.35
CA VAL A 667 -21.49 27.02 29.37
C VAL A 667 -21.80 25.93 30.39
N LEU A 668 -20.84 25.05 30.65
CA LEU A 668 -21.03 23.85 31.46
C LEU A 668 -20.10 23.89 32.66
N ARG A 669 -20.64 23.49 33.81
CA ARG A 669 -19.87 23.09 34.99
C ARG A 669 -19.63 21.59 34.91
N GLY A 670 -18.39 21.16 35.11
CA GLY A 670 -18.07 19.74 35.13
C GLY A 670 -16.84 19.43 35.95
N GLU A 671 -16.34 18.22 35.75
CA GLU A 671 -15.10 17.73 36.37
C GLU A 671 -14.23 17.05 35.31
N LEU A 672 -12.92 17.27 35.39
CA LEU A 672 -11.89 16.51 34.69
C LEU A 672 -11.29 15.51 35.66
N ILE A 673 -11.44 14.22 35.37
CA ILE A 673 -10.98 13.12 36.20
C ILE A 673 -9.81 12.45 35.49
N VAL A 674 -8.58 12.63 36.00
CA VAL A 674 -7.37 11.99 35.47
C VAL A 674 -7.39 10.50 35.84
N TYR A 675 -7.15 9.63 34.86
CA TYR A 675 -7.14 8.19 35.10
C TYR A 675 -5.99 7.76 36.02
N PRO A 676 -6.18 6.70 36.83
CA PRO A 676 -5.08 6.11 37.58
C PRO A 676 -4.11 5.36 36.67
N ASP A 677 -2.90 5.13 37.17
CA ASP A 677 -1.90 4.23 36.57
C ASP A 677 -1.52 4.54 35.11
N LEU A 678 -1.54 5.83 34.74
CA LEU A 678 -1.05 6.27 33.44
C LEU A 678 0.44 5.93 33.28
N ARG A 679 0.83 5.54 32.06
CA ARG A 679 2.23 5.34 31.70
C ARG A 679 3.04 6.64 31.93
N PRO A 680 4.32 6.58 32.34
CA PRO A 680 5.10 7.77 32.68
C PRO A 680 5.12 8.87 31.61
N GLU A 681 5.06 8.50 30.34
CA GLU A 681 5.10 9.44 29.21
C GLU A 681 3.77 10.19 29.02
N LEU A 682 2.67 9.62 29.51
CA LEU A 682 1.33 10.22 29.52
C LEU A 682 1.02 10.90 30.86
N ALA A 683 1.58 10.40 31.96
CA ALA A 683 1.46 10.93 33.31
C ALA A 683 2.33 12.18 33.51
N GLN A 684 1.99 13.27 32.82
CA GLN A 684 2.81 14.48 32.74
C GLN A 684 1.99 15.75 33.03
N GLY A 685 2.61 16.73 33.68
CA GLY A 685 1.96 18.02 34.01
C GLY A 685 0.66 17.84 34.79
N LEU A 686 -0.44 18.41 34.29
CA LEU A 686 -1.80 18.25 34.85
C LEU A 686 -2.20 16.77 35.08
N PHE A 687 -1.69 15.86 34.26
CA PHE A 687 -2.03 14.44 34.27
C PHE A 687 -1.03 13.57 35.05
N ALA A 688 -0.07 14.18 35.76
CA ALA A 688 0.98 13.45 36.48
C ALA A 688 0.45 12.57 37.61
N HIS A 689 -0.68 12.94 38.21
CA HIS A 689 -1.30 12.21 39.31
C HIS A 689 -2.81 12.05 39.08
N PRO A 690 -3.39 10.89 39.44
CA PRO A 690 -4.83 10.69 39.43
C PRO A 690 -5.48 11.72 40.37
N ARG A 691 -6.30 12.60 39.79
CA ARG A 691 -6.96 13.69 40.50
C ARG A 691 -8.21 14.14 39.74
N THR A 692 -9.16 14.68 40.49
CA THR A 692 -10.35 15.33 39.95
C THR A 692 -10.22 16.83 40.07
N TYR A 693 -10.38 17.54 38.96
CA TYR A 693 -10.36 19.00 38.90
C TYR A 693 -11.73 19.52 38.47
N PRO A 694 -12.26 20.57 39.12
CA PRO A 694 -13.44 21.24 38.60
C PRO A 694 -13.12 21.94 37.27
N VAL A 695 -14.08 21.95 36.34
CA VAL A 695 -13.93 22.63 35.05
C VAL A 695 -15.11 23.54 34.70
N ILE A 696 -14.82 24.60 33.96
CA ILE A 696 -15.80 25.45 33.28
C ILE A 696 -15.58 25.35 31.77
N THR A 697 -16.56 24.79 31.07
CA THR A 697 -16.48 24.49 29.65
C THR A 697 -17.41 25.40 28.85
N ARG A 698 -16.98 25.87 27.68
CA ARG A 698 -17.79 26.65 26.74
C ARG A 698 -17.84 25.99 25.37
N LEU A 699 -19.05 25.73 24.88
CA LEU A 699 -19.33 25.35 23.49
C LEU A 699 -19.67 26.60 22.68
N SER A 700 -19.18 26.69 21.45
CA SER A 700 -19.35 27.89 20.61
C SER A 700 -19.29 27.60 19.11
N THR A 701 -19.78 28.52 18.27
CA THR A 701 -19.58 28.47 16.81
C THR A 701 -18.38 29.33 16.41
N THR A 702 -17.52 28.88 15.50
CA THR A 702 -16.22 29.54 15.22
C THR A 702 -16.31 30.95 14.62
N SER A 703 -17.47 31.35 14.07
CA SER A 703 -17.69 32.67 13.48
C SER A 703 -17.42 33.82 14.48
N GLY A 704 -16.77 34.89 14.03
CA GLY A 704 -16.58 36.15 14.78
C GLY A 704 -17.82 37.04 14.87
N VAL A 705 -18.94 36.57 14.34
CA VAL A 705 -20.26 37.22 14.47
C VAL A 705 -21.33 36.20 14.79
N ILE A 706 -22.39 36.65 15.46
CA ILE A 706 -23.55 35.82 15.83
C ILE A 706 -24.34 35.48 14.55
N ARG A 707 -24.55 34.19 14.32
CA ARG A 707 -25.25 33.63 13.15
C ARG A 707 -26.26 32.57 13.55
N SER A 708 -27.14 32.24 12.60
CA SER A 708 -28.01 31.08 12.71
C SER A 708 -27.19 29.78 12.79
N ASP A 709 -27.63 28.85 13.64
CA ASP A 709 -27.04 27.50 13.76
C ASP A 709 -27.28 26.62 12.51
N GLN A 710 -28.09 27.11 11.55
CA GLN A 710 -28.25 26.47 10.24
C GLN A 710 -27.06 26.72 9.30
N ILE A 711 -26.18 27.66 9.63
CA ILE A 711 -24.98 27.91 8.86
C ILE A 711 -23.96 26.82 9.15
N ARG A 712 -23.44 26.20 8.09
CA ARG A 712 -22.40 25.18 8.18
C ARG A 712 -21.08 25.77 8.63
N GLY A 713 -20.39 25.07 9.53
CA GLY A 713 -19.07 25.48 9.98
C GLY A 713 -18.53 24.68 11.16
N VAL A 714 -17.36 25.12 11.62
CA VAL A 714 -16.62 24.50 12.72
C VAL A 714 -17.17 24.97 14.07
N HIS A 715 -17.21 24.08 15.07
CA HIS A 715 -17.55 24.41 16.45
C HIS A 715 -16.32 24.37 17.35
N GLY A 716 -16.32 25.17 18.41
CA GLY A 716 -15.25 25.24 19.39
C GLY A 716 -15.69 24.72 20.76
N LEU A 717 -14.76 24.05 21.44
CA LEU A 717 -14.84 23.59 22.83
C LEU A 717 -13.67 24.21 23.59
N ALA A 718 -13.98 25.08 24.56
CA ALA A 718 -12.98 25.65 25.45
C ALA A 718 -13.20 25.11 26.87
N ILE A 719 -12.17 24.55 27.50
CA ILE A 719 -12.22 23.95 28.83
C ILE A 719 -11.26 24.75 29.71
N LYS A 720 -11.75 25.28 30.83
CA LYS A 720 -10.92 25.90 31.87
C LYS A 720 -10.90 24.97 33.08
N VAL A 721 -9.75 24.38 33.35
CA VAL A 721 -9.50 23.51 34.50
C VAL A 721 -9.06 24.37 35.68
N LEU A 722 -9.71 24.22 36.83
CA LEU A 722 -9.43 24.99 38.03
C LEU A 722 -8.48 24.21 38.93
N LEU A 723 -7.36 24.84 39.28
CA LEU A 723 -6.27 24.27 40.05
C LEU A 723 -6.28 24.83 41.47
N ASP A 724 -5.76 24.08 42.44
CA ASP A 724 -5.64 24.55 43.82
C ASP A 724 -4.48 25.55 44.00
N GLU A 725 -3.44 25.39 43.18
CA GLU A 725 -2.23 26.23 43.12
C GLU A 725 -1.84 26.53 41.66
N PRO A 726 -1.11 27.62 41.39
CA PRO A 726 -0.76 28.00 40.01
C PRO A 726 0.14 26.97 39.28
N GLY A 727 1.06 26.34 40.01
CA GLY A 727 2.11 25.48 39.46
C GLY A 727 3.15 26.25 38.63
N ASP A 728 4.04 25.54 37.93
CA ASP A 728 4.97 26.14 36.96
C ASP A 728 4.19 26.62 35.74
N ARG A 729 4.27 27.92 35.42
CA ARG A 729 3.42 28.59 34.42
C ARG A 729 4.14 28.77 33.08
N ILE A 730 3.38 28.77 31.98
CA ILE A 730 3.92 29.06 30.64
C ILE A 730 4.46 30.49 30.56
N LEU A 731 3.72 31.45 31.11
CA LEU A 731 4.07 32.87 31.14
C LEU A 731 4.51 33.24 32.55
N ALA A 732 5.72 33.77 32.70
CA ALA A 732 6.32 34.05 34.01
C ALA A 732 5.53 35.04 34.89
N ALA A 733 4.69 35.89 34.27
CA ALA A 733 3.87 36.89 34.96
C ALA A 733 2.42 36.42 35.23
N ASP A 734 2.03 35.21 34.83
CA ASP A 734 0.69 34.66 35.05
C ASP A 734 0.62 33.97 36.42
N ASP A 735 -0.20 34.47 37.34
CA ASP A 735 -0.44 33.85 38.67
C ASP A 735 -1.78 33.10 38.74
N ALA A 736 -2.46 32.93 37.60
CA ALA A 736 -3.76 32.27 37.54
C ALA A 736 -3.67 30.79 37.94
N LYS A 737 -4.66 30.35 38.71
CA LYS A 737 -4.83 28.95 39.12
C LYS A 737 -5.65 28.15 38.12
N THR A 738 -5.38 28.32 36.83
CA THR A 738 -6.16 27.69 35.76
C THR A 738 -5.29 27.07 34.68
N GLN A 739 -5.82 26.03 34.02
CA GLN A 739 -5.29 25.47 32.77
C GLN A 739 -6.39 25.48 31.71
N ASP A 740 -6.16 26.22 30.63
CA ASP A 740 -7.12 26.32 29.53
C ASP A 740 -6.74 25.34 28.39
N PHE A 741 -7.74 24.62 27.86
CA PHE A 741 -7.63 23.81 26.64
C PHE A 741 -8.66 24.28 25.62
N LEU A 742 -8.23 24.57 24.39
CA LEU A 742 -9.08 25.09 23.32
C LEU A 742 -9.02 24.11 22.14
N LEU A 743 -10.19 23.60 21.76
CA LEU A 743 -10.35 22.59 20.72
C LEU A 743 -11.43 23.00 19.72
N VAL A 744 -11.41 22.40 18.54
CA VAL A 744 -12.40 22.60 17.47
C VAL A 744 -12.79 21.29 16.81
N THR A 745 -13.92 21.25 16.12
CA THR A 745 -14.44 20.01 15.50
C THR A 745 -13.71 19.59 14.23
N HIS A 746 -12.87 20.47 13.66
CA HIS A 746 -12.06 20.16 12.49
C HIS A 746 -10.67 19.66 12.92
N ARG A 747 -10.28 18.47 12.43
CA ARG A 747 -9.10 17.75 12.93
C ARG A 747 -7.79 18.50 12.69
N GLU A 748 -7.55 18.99 11.48
CA GLU A 748 -6.34 19.76 11.11
C GLU A 748 -6.62 21.26 11.01
N PHE A 749 -5.62 22.13 11.16
CA PHE A 749 -5.81 23.54 10.82
C PHE A 749 -5.77 23.72 9.29
N PRO A 750 -6.65 24.49 8.66
CA PRO A 750 -6.73 24.60 7.19
C PRO A 750 -5.55 25.35 6.53
N PHE A 751 -4.60 25.87 7.32
CA PHE A 751 -3.43 26.61 6.84
C PHE A 751 -2.16 26.12 7.52
N ALA A 752 -1.08 25.98 6.75
CA ALA A 752 0.17 25.39 7.26
C ALA A 752 0.83 26.30 8.31
N ASP A 753 0.86 27.61 8.06
CA ASP A 753 1.56 28.61 8.87
C ASP A 753 0.79 29.96 8.97
N VAL A 754 1.33 30.90 9.75
CA VAL A 754 0.79 32.27 9.93
C VAL A 754 0.69 33.01 8.59
N ARG A 755 1.70 32.87 7.71
CA ARG A 755 1.76 33.53 6.41
C ARG A 755 0.60 33.13 5.50
N ALA A 756 0.36 31.82 5.39
CA ALA A 756 -0.73 31.26 4.60
C ALA A 756 -2.08 31.72 5.15
N TYR A 757 -2.23 31.75 6.47
CA TYR A 757 -3.45 32.24 7.11
C TYR A 757 -3.69 33.73 6.84
N LEU A 758 -2.66 34.59 6.99
CA LEU A 758 -2.76 36.02 6.70
C LEU A 758 -3.09 36.30 5.22
N ARG A 759 -2.39 35.64 4.27
CA ARG A 759 -2.51 35.96 2.84
C ARG A 759 -3.72 35.34 2.17
N ARG A 760 -4.14 34.14 2.60
CA ARG A 760 -5.23 33.37 1.96
C ARG A 760 -6.48 33.31 2.83
N GLY A 761 -6.31 33.11 4.14
CA GLY A 761 -7.41 32.95 5.09
C GLY A 761 -8.10 34.27 5.45
N MET A 762 -7.35 35.29 5.84
CA MET A 762 -7.93 36.55 6.32
C MET A 762 -8.80 37.29 5.30
N PRO A 763 -8.42 37.41 4.00
CA PRO A 763 -9.30 38.00 2.99
C PRO A 763 -10.62 37.24 2.82
N LEU A 764 -10.56 35.90 2.86
CA LEU A 764 -11.74 35.05 2.77
C LEU A 764 -12.63 35.20 4.02
N ALA A 765 -12.06 35.15 5.21
CA ALA A 765 -12.79 35.36 6.46
C ALA A 765 -13.45 36.75 6.51
N TRP A 766 -12.74 37.80 6.08
CA TRP A 766 -13.25 39.16 5.98
C TRP A 766 -14.45 39.28 5.04
N LEU A 767 -14.39 38.62 3.88
CA LEU A 767 -15.48 38.58 2.90
C LEU A 767 -16.70 37.85 3.46
N LEU A 768 -16.49 36.64 3.99
CA LEU A 768 -17.57 35.79 4.50
C LEU A 768 -18.26 36.40 5.72
N ALA A 769 -17.52 37.09 6.60
CA ALA A 769 -18.08 37.78 7.76
C ALA A 769 -19.13 38.84 7.39
N ARG A 770 -19.06 39.40 6.18
CA ARG A 770 -19.97 40.47 5.69
C ARG A 770 -21.18 39.94 4.92
N LEU A 771 -21.21 38.64 4.59
CA LEU A 771 -22.37 38.03 3.96
C LEU A 771 -23.51 37.81 4.96
N SER A 772 -24.74 38.02 4.50
CA SER A 772 -25.96 37.62 5.23
C SER A 772 -26.06 36.09 5.28
N ASP A 773 -26.81 35.57 6.25
CA ASP A 773 -27.01 34.12 6.41
C ASP A 773 -27.57 33.45 5.13
N PRO A 774 -28.58 34.00 4.42
CA PRO A 774 -29.02 33.46 3.13
C PRO A 774 -27.93 33.47 2.05
N GLY A 775 -27.10 34.52 2.02
CA GLY A 775 -25.99 34.62 1.08
C GLY A 775 -24.93 33.54 1.33
N LEU A 776 -24.63 33.26 2.61
CA LEU A 776 -23.67 32.23 2.99
C LEU A 776 -24.21 30.81 2.73
N SER A 777 -25.50 30.57 2.97
CA SER A 777 -26.16 29.32 2.59
C SER A 777 -26.14 29.10 1.07
N ALA A 778 -26.31 30.15 0.27
CA ALA A 778 -26.19 30.07 -1.18
C ALA A 778 -24.76 29.72 -1.63
N VAL A 779 -23.73 30.29 -1.00
CA VAL A 779 -22.32 29.93 -1.23
C VAL A 779 -22.08 28.46 -0.88
N GLY A 780 -22.54 27.98 0.28
CA GLY A 780 -22.43 26.58 0.68
C GLY A 780 -23.15 25.63 -0.29
N ALA A 781 -24.33 26.00 -0.78
CA ALA A 781 -25.05 25.23 -1.79
C ALA A 781 -24.32 25.18 -3.14
N ALA A 782 -23.77 26.32 -3.58
CA ALA A 782 -22.96 26.40 -4.80
C ALA A 782 -21.68 25.55 -4.68
N LEU A 783 -20.99 25.60 -3.53
CA LEU A 783 -19.83 24.77 -3.23
C LEU A 783 -20.18 23.29 -3.12
N THR A 784 -21.34 22.93 -2.59
CA THR A 784 -21.82 21.54 -2.55
C THR A 784 -22.06 21.01 -3.97
N ARG A 785 -22.66 21.82 -4.84
CA ARG A 785 -22.82 21.49 -6.27
C ARG A 785 -21.48 21.40 -6.97
N ALA A 786 -20.58 22.36 -6.75
CA ALA A 786 -19.23 22.34 -7.30
C ALA A 786 -18.45 21.10 -6.81
N LYS A 787 -18.53 20.72 -5.53
CA LYS A 787 -17.97 19.46 -5.01
C LYS A 787 -18.55 18.27 -5.73
N SER A 788 -19.87 18.24 -5.97
CA SER A 788 -20.49 17.13 -6.69
C SER A 788 -20.05 17.02 -8.15
N ILE A 789 -19.65 18.14 -8.78
CA ILE A 789 -19.15 18.18 -10.16
C ILE A 789 -17.64 17.87 -10.19
N LEU A 790 -16.87 18.48 -9.30
CA LEU A 790 -15.42 18.28 -9.16
C LEU A 790 -15.10 16.86 -8.68
N SER A 791 -15.92 16.28 -7.81
CA SER A 791 -15.80 14.88 -7.38
C SER A 791 -16.12 13.89 -8.49
N ARG A 792 -16.98 14.26 -9.46
CA ARG A 792 -17.23 13.49 -10.68
C ARG A 792 -16.04 13.50 -11.65
N VAL A 793 -15.13 14.47 -11.52
CA VAL A 793 -13.90 14.59 -12.34
C VAL A 793 -12.61 14.42 -11.53
N GLY A 794 -12.71 13.93 -10.29
CA GLY A 794 -11.54 13.59 -9.46
C GLY A 794 -10.76 14.77 -8.87
N VAL A 795 -11.31 15.99 -8.91
CA VAL A 795 -10.69 17.19 -8.31
C VAL A 795 -11.27 17.41 -6.91
N ALA A 796 -10.41 17.47 -5.89
CA ALA A 796 -10.81 17.76 -4.52
C ALA A 796 -10.94 19.27 -4.27
N LEU A 797 -11.86 19.68 -3.40
CA LEU A 797 -11.90 21.06 -2.92
C LEU A 797 -10.79 21.28 -1.88
N PRO A 798 -10.19 22.49 -1.82
CA PRO A 798 -9.25 22.82 -0.75
C PRO A 798 -9.90 22.72 0.64
N ASN A 799 -9.17 22.23 1.65
CA ASN A 799 -9.66 22.04 3.03
C ASN A 799 -10.31 23.30 3.62
N ALA A 800 -9.76 24.50 3.32
CA ALA A 800 -10.30 25.79 3.76
C ALA A 800 -11.73 26.09 3.25
N VAL A 801 -12.20 25.35 2.23
CA VAL A 801 -13.53 25.50 1.61
C VAL A 801 -14.45 24.34 1.99
N GLU A 802 -13.89 23.18 2.35
CA GLU A 802 -14.65 21.98 2.71
C GLU A 802 -15.46 22.13 4.01
N ILE A 803 -14.97 22.95 4.95
CA ILE A 803 -15.68 23.28 6.20
C ILE A 803 -17.08 23.91 5.98
N PHE A 804 -17.34 24.51 4.82
CA PHE A 804 -18.62 25.18 4.52
C PHE A 804 -19.68 24.23 3.95
N ILE A 805 -19.33 22.97 3.72
CA ILE A 805 -20.20 21.99 3.07
C ILE A 805 -20.38 20.71 3.90
N GLU A 806 -19.69 20.58 5.04
CA GLU A 806 -19.95 19.52 6.02
C GLU A 806 -21.37 19.65 6.61
N PRO A 807 -22.08 18.53 6.84
CA PRO A 807 -23.41 18.57 7.42
C PRO A 807 -23.37 19.02 8.89
N ASN A 808 -24.33 19.84 9.30
CA ASN A 808 -24.53 20.19 10.70
C ASN A 808 -25.08 18.96 11.44
N THR A 809 -24.30 18.43 12.38
CA THR A 809 -24.68 17.30 13.25
C THR A 809 -24.69 17.72 14.72
N HIS A 810 -25.35 16.95 15.58
CA HIS A 810 -25.50 17.25 17.01
C HIS A 810 -24.15 17.44 17.70
N ILE A 811 -23.93 18.63 18.28
CA ILE A 811 -22.60 19.05 18.78
C ILE A 811 -22.04 18.15 19.88
N LEU A 812 -22.86 17.63 20.80
CA LEU A 812 -22.42 16.71 21.86
C LEU A 812 -21.99 15.33 21.33
N GLY A 813 -22.33 14.98 20.08
CA GLY A 813 -21.89 13.74 19.44
C GLY A 813 -20.64 13.92 18.56
N GLN A 814 -20.04 15.11 18.53
CA GLN A 814 -18.85 15.40 17.73
C GLN A 814 -17.56 15.21 18.54
N ASN A 815 -16.47 14.91 17.83
CA ASN A 815 -15.13 14.92 18.38
C ASN A 815 -14.56 16.34 18.32
N PHE A 816 -13.75 16.71 19.32
CA PHE A 816 -13.04 17.99 19.35
C PHE A 816 -11.54 17.76 19.39
N TYR A 817 -10.81 18.49 18.55
CA TYR A 817 -9.39 18.33 18.32
C TYR A 817 -8.64 19.60 18.72
N SER A 818 -7.44 19.44 19.30
CA SER A 818 -6.49 20.54 19.53
C SER A 818 -6.00 21.19 18.23
N SER A 819 -6.04 20.44 17.12
CA SER A 819 -5.58 20.77 15.75
C SER A 819 -4.11 21.13 15.57
N ALA A 820 -3.45 21.68 16.58
CA ALA A 820 -2.03 22.01 16.62
C ALA A 820 -1.35 21.41 17.87
N PRO A 821 -0.05 21.06 17.80
CA PRO A 821 0.63 20.36 18.89
C PRO A 821 0.85 21.21 20.14
N ILE A 822 1.00 20.55 21.28
CA ILE A 822 1.40 21.14 22.56
C ILE A 822 2.59 20.35 23.15
N ARG A 823 3.33 20.96 24.06
CA ARG A 823 4.21 20.25 24.97
C ARG A 823 3.36 19.33 25.86
N TRP A 824 3.90 18.18 26.21
CA TRP A 824 3.30 17.20 27.10
C TRP A 824 4.36 16.70 28.09
N GLY A 825 4.70 17.56 29.06
CA GLY A 825 5.81 17.35 29.98
C GLY A 825 7.14 17.23 29.23
N ASP A 826 7.72 16.04 29.24
CA ASP A 826 8.96 15.72 28.53
C ASP A 826 8.77 15.41 27.05
N ASN A 827 7.52 15.35 26.57
CA ASN A 827 7.18 14.97 25.18
C ASN A 827 6.41 16.08 24.46
N VAL A 828 6.04 15.81 23.20
CA VAL A 828 5.13 16.64 22.39
C VAL A 828 3.87 15.83 22.11
N ALA A 829 2.69 16.45 22.08
CA ALA A 829 1.42 15.76 21.81
C ALA A 829 0.42 16.60 21.01
N LYS A 830 -0.48 15.93 20.29
CA LYS A 830 -1.83 16.45 20.01
C LYS A 830 -2.80 15.72 20.94
N PHE A 831 -3.97 16.31 21.17
CA PHE A 831 -5.02 15.70 21.97
C PHE A 831 -6.41 15.96 21.39
N GLU A 832 -7.36 15.11 21.77
CA GLU A 832 -8.76 15.16 21.38
C GLU A 832 -9.70 14.89 22.57
N ILE A 833 -10.96 15.31 22.43
CA ILE A 833 -12.08 15.00 23.32
C ILE A 833 -13.13 14.25 22.50
N VAL A 834 -13.46 13.03 22.92
CA VAL A 834 -14.40 12.14 22.20
C VAL A 834 -15.57 11.70 23.09
N PRO A 835 -16.77 11.45 22.52
CA PRO A 835 -17.93 10.95 23.28
C PRO A 835 -17.64 9.62 24.02
N LEU A 836 -17.92 9.55 25.33
CA LEU A 836 -17.68 8.37 26.16
C LEU A 836 -18.97 7.71 26.68
N SER A 837 -19.91 8.47 27.25
CA SER A 837 -21.18 7.93 27.72
C SER A 837 -22.15 7.61 26.58
N GLU A 838 -23.00 6.59 26.75
CA GLU A 838 -24.00 6.21 25.75
C GLU A 838 -24.95 7.36 25.37
N SER A 839 -25.27 8.23 26.34
CA SER A 839 -26.09 9.42 26.13
C SER A 839 -25.53 10.35 25.05
N VAL A 840 -24.21 10.52 24.96
CA VAL A 840 -23.58 11.37 23.93
C VAL A 840 -23.14 10.59 22.69
N LYS A 841 -22.79 9.31 22.82
CA LYS A 841 -22.46 8.46 21.67
C LYS A 841 -23.63 8.27 20.72
N THR A 842 -24.84 8.12 21.24
CA THR A 842 -26.06 7.98 20.41
C THR A 842 -26.37 9.22 19.57
N LEU A 843 -25.83 10.39 19.95
CA LEU A 843 -25.98 11.65 19.22
C LEU A 843 -24.99 11.79 18.05
N ALA A 844 -23.97 10.92 17.97
CA ALA A 844 -22.96 10.96 16.92
C ALA A 844 -23.61 10.82 15.53
N GLY A 845 -23.31 11.76 14.63
CA GLY A 845 -23.84 11.77 13.27
C GLY A 845 -25.31 12.17 13.12
N GLN A 846 -26.05 12.44 14.20
CA GLN A 846 -27.43 12.90 14.12
C GLN A 846 -27.49 14.30 13.47
N LEU A 847 -28.22 14.43 12.37
CA LEU A 847 -28.32 15.69 11.63
C LEU A 847 -29.17 16.73 12.37
N LEU A 848 -28.77 17.99 12.26
CA LEU A 848 -29.56 19.13 12.70
C LEU A 848 -30.73 19.34 11.70
N PRO A 849 -32.00 19.35 12.13
CA PRO A 849 -33.14 19.58 11.23
C PRO A 849 -33.05 20.96 10.56
N ALA A 850 -33.38 21.04 9.28
CA ALA A 850 -33.19 22.26 8.47
C ALA A 850 -34.07 23.47 8.89
N ASP A 851 -35.06 23.23 9.75
CA ASP A 851 -36.04 24.20 10.26
C ASP A 851 -35.94 24.42 11.78
N SER A 852 -34.89 23.90 12.43
CA SER A 852 -34.69 23.95 13.89
C SER A 852 -34.40 25.35 14.46
N GLY A 853 -34.43 26.39 13.63
CA GLY A 853 -34.36 27.79 14.04
C GLY A 853 -32.93 28.33 14.22
N TYR A 854 -32.86 29.58 14.69
CA TYR A 854 -31.62 30.35 14.79
C TYR A 854 -30.66 29.80 15.86
N ASP A 855 -31.19 29.24 16.94
CA ASP A 855 -30.45 28.77 18.13
C ASP A 855 -30.56 27.25 18.33
N ALA A 856 -30.70 26.50 17.23
CA ALA A 856 -30.94 25.06 17.24
C ALA A 856 -29.93 24.25 18.08
N TYR A 857 -28.64 24.58 18.02
CA TYR A 857 -27.63 23.88 18.80
C TYR A 857 -27.76 24.15 20.29
N ARG A 858 -28.08 25.39 20.65
CA ARG A 858 -28.30 25.79 22.04
C ARG A 858 -29.50 25.07 22.63
N SER A 859 -30.62 25.02 21.90
CA SER A 859 -31.82 24.28 22.33
C SER A 859 -31.53 22.79 22.52
N GLN A 860 -30.83 22.15 21.57
CA GLN A 860 -30.47 20.73 21.68
C GLN A 860 -29.59 20.42 22.90
N VAL A 861 -28.59 21.26 23.19
CA VAL A 861 -27.73 21.08 24.35
C VAL A 861 -28.51 21.32 25.66
N PHE A 862 -29.40 22.31 25.68
CA PHE A 862 -30.30 22.56 26.81
C PHE A 862 -31.23 21.37 27.07
N ASP A 863 -31.93 20.89 26.05
CA ASP A 863 -32.85 19.76 26.13
C ASP A 863 -32.13 18.48 26.56
N PHE A 864 -30.89 18.28 26.08
CA PHE A 864 -30.06 17.15 26.49
C PHE A 864 -29.75 17.19 27.99
N PHE A 865 -29.17 18.28 28.49
CA PHE A 865 -28.75 18.40 29.90
C PHE A 865 -29.92 18.59 30.88
N ALA A 866 -31.15 18.80 30.37
CA ALA A 866 -32.35 18.79 31.18
C ALA A 866 -32.64 17.43 31.82
N SER A 867 -32.18 16.33 31.21
CA SER A 867 -32.46 14.95 31.68
C SER A 867 -31.27 13.99 31.61
N ASN A 868 -30.13 14.41 31.05
CA ASN A 868 -28.97 13.53 30.83
C ASN A 868 -27.70 14.10 31.48
N SER A 869 -26.80 13.21 31.86
CA SER A 869 -25.39 13.52 32.07
C SER A 869 -24.58 13.20 30.81
N ALA A 870 -23.39 13.78 30.69
CA ALA A 870 -22.46 13.51 29.60
C ALA A 870 -21.07 13.19 30.14
N GLU A 871 -20.47 12.11 29.62
CA GLU A 871 -19.05 11.84 29.77
C GLU A 871 -18.33 11.88 28.41
N PHE A 872 -17.15 12.51 28.40
CA PHE A 872 -16.24 12.53 27.25
C PHE A 872 -14.86 12.06 27.70
N GLU A 873 -14.10 11.43 26.80
CA GLU A 873 -12.74 10.99 27.07
C GLU A 873 -11.73 11.96 26.44
N LEU A 874 -10.75 12.41 27.23
CA LEU A 874 -9.59 13.13 26.75
C LEU A 874 -8.52 12.12 26.38
N ARG A 875 -8.13 12.13 25.10
CA ARG A 875 -7.09 11.25 24.57
C ARG A 875 -5.90 12.06 24.08
N ALA A 876 -4.70 11.63 24.44
CA ALA A 876 -3.44 12.20 23.99
C ALA A 876 -2.79 11.31 22.93
N GLN A 877 -2.22 11.93 21.90
CA GLN A 877 -1.42 11.31 20.86
C GLN A 877 -0.01 11.91 20.93
N LEU A 878 0.93 11.16 21.48
CA LEU A 878 2.32 11.62 21.66
C LEU A 878 3.09 11.60 20.32
N CYS A 879 3.87 12.62 20.05
CA CYS A 879 4.69 12.71 18.84
C CYS A 879 5.80 11.66 18.86
N THR A 880 5.92 10.86 17.80
CA THR A 880 7.00 9.86 17.64
C THR A 880 7.92 10.16 16.46
N ASP A 881 7.51 11.04 15.54
CA ASP A 881 8.27 11.39 14.33
C ASP A 881 7.95 12.80 13.82
N LEU A 882 8.87 13.77 13.95
CA LEU A 882 8.66 15.15 13.50
C LEU A 882 8.49 15.31 11.98
N ALA A 883 8.92 14.34 11.15
CA ALA A 883 8.74 14.41 9.71
C ALA A 883 7.30 14.08 9.29
N ARG A 884 6.64 13.17 10.02
CA ARG A 884 5.24 12.78 9.79
C ARG A 884 4.26 13.53 10.70
N MET A 885 4.75 14.02 11.84
CA MET A 885 4.00 14.70 12.89
C MET A 885 4.61 16.10 13.12
N PRO A 886 4.65 16.97 12.10
CA PRO A 886 5.35 18.24 12.19
C PRO A 886 4.70 19.18 13.21
N ILE A 887 5.54 19.97 13.89
CA ILE A 887 5.12 21.04 14.81
C ILE A 887 4.80 22.32 14.04
N GLU A 888 5.57 22.60 12.98
CA GLU A 888 5.49 23.84 12.20
C GLU A 888 4.49 23.77 11.01
N ASP A 889 3.75 22.66 10.86
CA ASP A 889 2.68 22.52 9.85
C ASP A 889 1.43 21.87 10.45
N ALA A 890 0.43 22.70 10.74
CA ALA A 890 -0.81 22.25 11.35
C ALA A 890 -1.82 21.63 10.35
N THR A 891 -1.50 21.59 9.05
CA THR A 891 -2.34 20.94 8.02
C THR A 891 -2.12 19.44 7.92
N VAL A 892 -1.06 18.93 8.55
CA VAL A 892 -0.67 17.52 8.44
C VAL A 892 -1.40 16.67 9.49
N PRO A 893 -2.19 15.66 9.05
CA PRO A 893 -2.80 14.69 9.96
C PRO A 893 -1.72 13.82 10.61
N TRP A 894 -1.78 13.67 11.93
CA TRP A 894 -0.86 12.80 12.67
C TRP A 894 -1.33 11.34 12.60
N PRO A 895 -0.55 10.43 11.99
CA PRO A 895 -0.96 9.05 11.73
C PRO A 895 -1.15 8.23 13.01
N GLU A 896 -2.35 7.70 13.22
CA GLU A 896 -2.70 6.90 14.40
C GLU A 896 -2.00 5.54 14.43
N GLU A 897 -1.59 5.02 13.27
CA GLU A 897 -0.81 3.79 13.17
C GLU A 897 0.64 3.93 13.68
N VAL A 898 1.11 5.18 13.88
CA VAL A 898 2.48 5.52 14.34
C VAL A 898 2.49 6.05 15.76
N SER A 899 1.38 6.65 16.18
CA SER A 899 1.11 6.99 17.57
C SER A 899 -0.40 6.98 17.78
N PRO A 900 -0.96 6.02 18.52
CA PRO A 900 -2.40 5.98 18.75
C PRO A 900 -2.84 7.05 19.76
N HIS A 901 -4.10 7.46 19.70
CA HIS A 901 -4.74 8.24 20.76
C HIS A 901 -4.97 7.37 21.99
N VAL A 902 -4.45 7.77 23.15
CA VAL A 902 -4.58 7.04 24.42
C VAL A 902 -5.33 7.89 25.43
N GLY A 903 -6.35 7.32 26.08
CA GLY A 903 -7.12 7.99 27.12
C GLY A 903 -6.26 8.36 28.33
N VAL A 904 -6.33 9.62 28.76
CA VAL A 904 -5.59 10.12 29.94
C VAL A 904 -6.49 10.70 31.02
N ALA A 905 -7.70 11.13 30.64
CA ALA A 905 -8.69 11.65 31.57
C ALA A 905 -10.09 11.52 30.97
N LYS A 906 -11.11 11.68 31.81
CA LYS A 906 -12.48 11.88 31.35
C LYS A 906 -13.07 13.19 31.88
N LEU A 907 -13.87 13.85 31.05
CA LEU A 907 -14.71 14.98 31.43
C LEU A 907 -16.09 14.46 31.78
N ARG A 908 -16.63 14.89 32.92
CA ARG A 908 -17.98 14.56 33.37
C ARG A 908 -18.79 15.83 33.58
N TYR A 909 -19.97 15.87 32.98
CA TYR A 909 -20.95 16.94 33.13
C TYR A 909 -22.25 16.32 33.63
N GLU A 910 -22.65 16.70 34.84
CA GLU A 910 -23.94 16.29 35.40
C GLU A 910 -25.09 17.10 34.77
N GLN A 911 -26.31 16.61 34.99
CA GLN A 911 -27.55 17.31 34.66
C GLN A 911 -27.51 18.74 35.22
N GLN A 912 -27.73 19.74 34.38
CA GLN A 912 -27.62 21.16 34.75
C GLN A 912 -28.36 22.04 33.74
N ASN A 913 -28.51 23.32 34.06
CA ASN A 913 -28.93 24.31 33.07
C ASN A 913 -27.70 24.88 32.34
N PRO A 914 -27.45 24.49 31.06
CA PRO A 914 -26.26 24.94 30.34
C PRO A 914 -26.39 26.37 29.77
N ASP A 915 -27.57 26.98 29.85
CA ASP A 915 -27.95 28.14 29.05
C ASP A 915 -28.99 29.06 29.73
N SER A 916 -28.67 29.61 30.92
CA SER A 916 -29.43 30.70 31.53
C SER A 916 -28.96 32.08 31.02
N PRO A 917 -29.79 33.15 31.06
CA PRO A 917 -29.38 34.49 30.65
C PRO A 917 -28.10 34.99 31.34
N ASP A 918 -27.99 34.74 32.65
CA ASP A 918 -26.82 35.12 33.43
C ASP A 918 -25.59 34.28 33.05
N ARG A 919 -25.79 32.98 32.81
CA ARG A 919 -24.71 32.09 32.39
C ARG A 919 -24.20 32.43 30.99
N ARG A 920 -25.08 32.83 30.07
CA ARG A 920 -24.71 33.37 28.75
C ARG A 920 -23.90 34.64 28.88
N ARG A 921 -24.40 35.63 29.63
CA ARG A 921 -23.68 36.89 29.87
C ARG A 921 -22.32 36.64 30.48
N PHE A 922 -22.23 35.73 31.45
CA PHE A 922 -20.97 35.34 32.07
C PHE A 922 -20.01 34.71 31.05
N GLY A 923 -20.47 33.76 30.23
CA GLY A 923 -19.64 33.13 29.21
C GLY A 923 -19.22 34.07 28.07
N ASP A 924 -20.13 34.96 27.67
CA ASP A 924 -19.92 35.88 26.55
C ASP A 924 -19.14 37.12 26.93
N ASP A 925 -19.27 37.66 28.15
CA ASP A 925 -18.64 38.94 28.56
C ASP A 925 -17.52 38.79 29.58
N VAL A 926 -17.61 37.82 30.49
CA VAL A 926 -16.68 37.69 31.61
C VAL A 926 -15.57 36.68 31.29
N LEU A 927 -15.96 35.43 30.99
CA LEU A 927 -15.01 34.32 30.80
C LEU A 927 -13.99 34.62 29.72
N SER A 928 -12.73 34.27 29.96
CA SER A 928 -11.65 34.36 28.98
C SER A 928 -10.94 33.02 28.90
N TYR A 929 -10.64 32.60 27.68
CA TYR A 929 -9.96 31.35 27.38
C TYR A 929 -8.75 31.67 26.53
N ASN A 930 -7.57 31.23 26.95
CA ASN A 930 -6.35 31.38 26.17
C ASN A 930 -5.50 30.12 26.33
N SER A 931 -5.13 29.46 25.23
CA SER A 931 -4.34 28.23 25.28
C SER A 931 -2.96 28.41 25.94
N TRP A 932 -2.46 29.65 26.04
CA TRP A 932 -1.22 29.98 26.74
C TRP A 932 -1.39 30.23 28.25
N ARG A 933 -2.63 30.23 28.75
CA ARG A 933 -2.94 30.30 30.18
C ARG A 933 -2.99 28.88 30.76
N GLY A 934 -1.83 28.39 31.16
CA GLY A 934 -1.68 27.04 31.69
C GLY A 934 -0.31 26.73 32.25
N LEU A 935 -0.13 25.46 32.63
CA LEU A 935 1.11 24.91 33.14
C LEU A 935 2.17 24.83 32.04
N ALA A 936 3.42 25.09 32.38
CA ALA A 936 4.57 25.05 31.47
C ALA A 936 4.68 23.69 30.75
N ALA A 937 4.27 22.60 31.42
CA ALA A 937 4.24 21.24 30.87
C ALA A 937 3.28 21.07 29.69
N HIS A 938 2.30 21.97 29.52
CA HIS A 938 1.26 21.93 28.48
C HIS A 938 1.34 23.14 27.52
N ARG A 939 2.55 23.71 27.37
CA ARG A 939 2.82 24.87 26.49
C ARG A 939 2.39 24.60 25.04
N PRO A 940 1.54 25.43 24.42
CA PRO A 940 1.22 25.32 23.01
C PRO A 940 2.44 25.47 22.10
N LEU A 941 2.54 24.66 21.03
CA LEU A 941 3.70 24.65 20.11
C LEU A 941 3.28 24.95 18.66
N GLY A 942 4.20 25.54 17.90
CA GLY A 942 4.03 25.78 16.47
C GLY A 942 3.32 27.11 16.13
N PRO A 943 3.27 27.47 14.83
CA PRO A 943 2.99 28.82 14.36
C PRO A 943 1.55 29.26 14.65
N ILE A 944 0.60 28.33 14.52
CA ILE A 944 -0.81 28.59 14.82
C ILE A 944 -1.03 28.86 16.31
N ASN A 945 -0.27 28.20 17.17
CA ASN A 945 -0.35 28.42 18.61
C ASN A 945 0.34 29.73 19.01
N ARG A 946 1.50 30.07 18.43
CA ARG A 946 2.14 31.38 18.65
C ARG A 946 1.25 32.54 18.21
N LEU A 947 0.51 32.39 17.11
CA LEU A 947 -0.55 33.32 16.70
C LEU A 947 -1.65 33.49 17.77
N LYS A 948 -2.15 32.38 18.32
CA LYS A 948 -3.23 32.39 19.34
C LYS A 948 -2.87 33.21 20.58
N LEU A 949 -1.58 33.28 20.96
CA LEU A 949 -1.11 34.06 22.10
C LEU A 949 -1.56 35.52 21.99
N LYS A 950 -1.21 36.19 20.89
CA LYS A 950 -1.54 37.61 20.67
C LYS A 950 -3.01 37.83 20.29
N VAL A 951 -3.59 36.92 19.50
CA VAL A 951 -4.98 37.06 19.02
C VAL A 951 -5.99 36.98 20.15
N TYR A 952 -5.91 35.95 21.02
CA TYR A 952 -6.89 35.80 22.09
C TYR A 952 -6.78 36.89 23.16
N GLU A 953 -5.57 37.37 23.44
CA GLU A 953 -5.36 38.53 24.32
C GLU A 953 -6.01 39.79 23.73
N ALA A 954 -5.73 40.12 22.47
CA ALA A 954 -6.31 41.29 21.80
C ALA A 954 -7.85 41.22 21.74
N SER A 955 -8.40 40.04 21.45
CA SER A 955 -9.84 39.77 21.43
C SER A 955 -10.48 39.97 22.80
N SER A 956 -9.85 39.44 23.86
CA SER A 956 -10.33 39.59 25.23
C SER A 956 -10.31 41.05 25.67
N ASN A 957 -9.19 41.75 25.46
CA ASN A 957 -9.01 43.15 25.84
C ASN A 957 -10.04 44.05 25.14
N PHE A 958 -10.26 43.85 23.84
CA PHE A 958 -11.28 44.59 23.09
C PHE A 958 -12.68 44.40 23.69
N ARG A 959 -13.07 43.15 23.91
CA ARG A 959 -14.39 42.83 24.44
C ARG A 959 -14.60 43.42 25.84
N HIS A 960 -13.63 43.25 26.73
CA HIS A 960 -13.69 43.75 28.10
C HIS A 960 -13.77 45.28 28.16
N ASP A 961 -12.99 45.97 27.33
CA ASP A 961 -13.06 47.43 27.16
C ASP A 961 -14.45 47.88 26.66
N LYS A 962 -14.90 47.34 25.52
CA LYS A 962 -16.17 47.76 24.90
C LYS A 962 -17.41 47.39 25.72
N ASN A 963 -17.36 46.31 26.50
CA ASN A 963 -18.48 45.87 27.34
C ASN A 963 -18.40 46.43 28.76
N ASN A 964 -17.35 47.19 29.08
CA ASN A 964 -17.08 47.72 30.41
C ASN A 964 -17.07 46.62 31.50
N VAL A 965 -16.38 45.51 31.20
CA VAL A 965 -16.22 44.36 32.08
C VAL A 965 -14.74 44.20 32.39
N ARG A 966 -14.38 44.05 33.67
CA ARG A 966 -12.99 43.83 34.05
C ARG A 966 -12.58 42.38 33.77
N PRO A 967 -11.32 42.12 33.33
CA PRO A 967 -10.79 40.76 33.28
C PRO A 967 -10.93 40.06 34.63
N PHE A 968 -11.39 38.81 34.61
CA PHE A 968 -11.72 38.03 35.79
C PHE A 968 -11.40 36.55 35.54
N GLU A 969 -10.59 35.94 36.42
CA GLU A 969 -10.37 34.50 36.43
C GLU A 969 -11.33 33.83 37.42
N PRO A 970 -12.24 32.95 36.94
CA PRO A 970 -13.35 32.44 37.73
C PRO A 970 -12.97 31.27 38.63
N THR A 971 -13.73 31.08 39.70
CA THR A 971 -13.89 29.81 40.40
C THR A 971 -15.21 29.13 40.00
N VAL A 972 -15.41 27.88 40.40
CA VAL A 972 -16.69 27.16 40.15
C VAL A 972 -17.88 27.89 40.76
N ALA A 973 -17.68 28.55 41.90
CA ALA A 973 -18.76 29.24 42.62
C ALA A 973 -19.22 30.51 41.90
N ASP A 974 -18.38 31.08 41.03
CA ASP A 974 -18.70 32.30 40.27
C ASP A 974 -19.57 32.01 39.05
N LEU A 975 -19.70 30.73 38.65
CA LEU A 975 -20.55 30.37 37.52
C LEU A 975 -22.03 30.46 37.93
N PRO A 976 -22.83 31.29 37.25
CA PRO A 976 -24.26 31.36 37.52
C PRO A 976 -24.93 29.99 37.39
N GLN A 977 -25.88 29.71 38.29
CA GLN A 977 -26.60 28.43 38.31
C GLN A 977 -27.41 28.20 37.03
#